data_AF-A0A952WMD3-F1
#
_entry.id   AF-A0A952WMD3-F1
#
_cell.length_a   1.000
_cell.length_b   1.000
_cell.length_c   1.000
_cell.angle_alpha   90.00
_cell.angle_beta   90.00
_cell.angle_gamma   90.00
#
_symmetry.space_group_name_H-M   'P 1'
#
loop_
_entity.id
_entity.type
_entity.pdbx_description
1 polymer ?
#
loop_
_entity_poly.entity_id
_entity_poly.type
_entity_poly.pdbx_seq_one_letter_code
_entity_poly.pdbx_strand_id
1 'polypeptide(L)'
;MPHAQIGEASRRPTGKPRLGAPTNSVLWNSGGILACVAGLITMSMRFFVAFAAAPLVVFIANHRARAVDLVPAPEGGPVITELKLVSNKYELRDAATGRLLMQQRNAVPLATVVDARVTYSIQINPQPSGYDMVVTYTNPTSETLPAGAMYAGMFTLGPRIEYLDVRHTSVWREAEFSTFVGKGYSYPDDLFSPVFVMRSDEYAIGVSMRYPVVERNHDVRVMTMNPSGSNSGEQGPGWATGFRVSNPVNVHPSQALKHPAFIPPHSSRTFVLSLRVTRDREDWMRTLLPYYRYFRAMYGGVSYQRSTRPILPFGIADAYYQEAGNLDGYGDPATRRPDVFGWGPWTDRIIDIEGYSSVMLWASSGLYFFNPQFNYPFKVASRWEEKPLLSTAFDPAIGLPRVKDSGKTLGIWWGRSLDISPDWDPDHMIPIDPSNPAHVAIAERELAGFVRAGVELVGLDACNPAVTGIQNAYTWIARIRHRYPSITFLAEPSPCDVLSTLVGGVLPGWSLDGLPKTIDDCYPFRTPHYLADFLLPGHETVMSFRYNYHKDFFGVVPTDADVDRDVRWFAQLGFVPMVWRHVGTVGDVRASETWRWTVPASLRRELDAIDAQIKAGETAANESADPSARDLSPPLVGSKINK
;
A
#
# COMPACT_ATOMS: atom_id res chain seq x y z
N MET A 1 23.19 29.03 -11.89
CA MET A 1 24.19 29.40 -10.86
C MET A 1 23.70 28.84 -9.53
N PRO A 2 24.52 28.09 -8.77
CA PRO A 2 24.28 26.65 -8.77
C PRO A 2 23.98 25.99 -7.41
N HIS A 3 23.00 25.08 -7.47
CA HIS A 3 22.91 23.70 -6.95
C HIS A 3 23.44 23.33 -5.55
N ALA A 4 22.53 22.82 -4.71
CA ALA A 4 22.86 21.81 -3.69
C ALA A 4 22.51 20.42 -4.26
N GLN A 5 23.55 19.69 -4.69
CA GLN A 5 23.50 18.26 -4.97
C GLN A 5 23.61 17.48 -3.66
N ILE A 6 22.81 16.44 -3.51
CA ILE A 6 23.05 15.33 -2.59
C ILE A 6 24.15 14.47 -3.24
N GLY A 7 25.31 14.40 -2.61
CA GLY A 7 26.43 13.57 -3.04
C GLY A 7 27.21 13.02 -1.84
N GLU A 8 27.37 11.71 -1.82
CA GLU A 8 28.30 10.99 -0.96
C GLU A 8 29.72 11.57 -1.05
N ALA A 9 30.43 11.66 0.07
CA ALA A 9 31.87 11.34 0.12
C ALA A 9 32.41 11.25 1.54
N SER A 10 32.91 10.07 1.87
CA SER A 10 33.99 9.87 2.84
C SER A 10 35.27 10.61 2.40
N ARG A 11 35.89 11.38 3.30
CA ARG A 11 37.34 11.34 3.65
C ARG A 11 37.68 12.49 4.60
N ARG A 12 38.35 12.13 5.70
CA ARG A 12 38.90 13.02 6.74
C ARG A 12 39.88 14.05 6.16
N PRO A 13 40.05 15.18 6.85
CA PRO A 13 41.38 15.56 7.30
C PRO A 13 41.45 15.80 8.82
N THR A 14 42.64 15.51 9.32
CA THR A 14 43.14 15.64 10.69
C THR A 14 43.18 17.09 11.18
N GLY A 15 42.66 17.34 12.39
CA GLY A 15 42.89 18.60 13.10
C GLY A 15 42.37 18.53 14.54
N LYS A 16 43.26 18.23 15.50
CA LYS A 16 42.99 18.33 16.95
C LYS A 16 42.85 19.81 17.36
N PRO A 17 42.00 20.09 18.36
CA PRO A 17 42.46 20.91 19.50
C PRO A 17 42.11 20.22 20.83
N ARG A 18 43.13 19.81 21.60
CA ARG A 18 43.60 20.47 22.84
C ARG A 18 42.52 20.62 23.92
N LEU A 19 42.50 19.60 24.79
CA LEU A 19 41.98 19.62 26.15
C LEU A 19 42.63 20.75 26.97
N GLY A 20 41.80 21.51 27.68
CA GLY A 20 42.17 22.29 28.85
C GLY A 20 41.13 22.07 29.93
N ALA A 21 41.45 21.23 30.91
CA ALA A 21 40.88 21.35 32.26
C ALA A 21 41.70 22.42 33.01
N PRO A 22 41.16 23.09 34.05
CA PRO A 22 41.19 22.48 35.38
C PRO A 22 39.94 22.85 36.25
N THR A 23 39.35 21.91 36.99
CA THR A 23 39.51 21.60 38.44
C THR A 23 38.51 22.25 39.39
N ASN A 24 37.94 21.37 40.25
CA ASN A 24 37.64 21.55 41.69
C ASN A 24 36.46 22.47 42.09
N SER A 25 35.68 22.24 43.15
CA SER A 25 35.29 21.11 44.01
C SER A 25 34.62 21.75 45.24
N VAL A 26 33.37 21.46 45.59
CA VAL A 26 32.77 21.57 46.96
C VAL A 26 31.45 20.74 46.92
N LEU A 27 31.35 19.54 47.49
CA LEU A 27 31.04 19.13 48.89
C LEU A 27 29.58 19.37 49.38
N TRP A 28 28.80 18.27 49.36
CA TRP A 28 27.99 17.64 50.45
C TRP A 28 27.10 18.45 51.41
N ASN A 29 25.80 18.10 51.45
CA ASN A 29 25.00 17.63 52.61
C ASN A 29 23.52 17.45 52.15
N SER A 30 22.81 16.30 52.25
CA SER A 30 22.51 15.34 53.34
C SER A 30 21.32 15.75 54.23
N GLY A 31 20.23 14.96 54.15
CA GLY A 31 19.18 14.77 55.17
C GLY A 31 17.92 15.63 54.99
N GLY A 32 16.67 15.16 55.09
CA GLY A 32 16.08 13.87 55.46
C GLY A 32 14.70 14.08 56.13
N ILE A 33 13.78 13.09 55.98
CA ILE A 33 12.64 12.75 56.88
C ILE A 33 11.42 13.70 56.81
N LEU A 34 10.13 13.34 57.00
CA LEU A 34 9.24 12.17 56.87
C LEU A 34 7.88 12.66 57.45
N ALA A 35 6.77 12.02 57.04
CA ALA A 35 5.49 11.86 57.77
C ALA A 35 4.28 12.81 57.52
N CYS A 36 3.30 12.25 56.81
CA CYS A 36 1.92 11.93 57.24
C CYS A 36 1.05 12.99 57.92
N VAL A 37 -0.10 13.32 57.29
CA VAL A 37 -1.43 13.31 57.93
C VAL A 37 -2.49 12.87 56.91
N ALA A 38 -3.25 11.84 57.29
CA ALA A 38 -4.47 11.37 56.63
C ALA A 38 -5.71 11.87 57.40
N GLY A 39 -6.85 12.01 56.71
CA GLY A 39 -8.18 12.15 57.31
C GLY A 39 -9.19 12.83 56.37
N LEU A 40 -9.95 12.07 55.57
CA LEU A 40 -11.32 11.62 55.84
C LEU A 40 -12.39 12.73 55.78
N ILE A 41 -13.11 12.83 54.64
CA ILE A 41 -14.56 13.02 54.62
C ILE A 41 -15.15 12.10 53.55
N THR A 42 -16.11 11.29 53.99
CA THR A 42 -16.85 10.24 53.27
C THR A 42 -18.29 10.71 52.99
N MET A 43 -18.94 10.09 51.99
CA MET A 43 -20.40 10.14 51.68
C MET A 43 -20.87 11.44 51.00
N SER A 44 -21.63 11.48 49.89
CA SER A 44 -22.51 10.57 49.14
C SER A 44 -22.52 11.08 47.67
N MET A 45 -22.96 10.43 46.61
CA MET A 45 -24.04 9.49 46.42
C MET A 45 -23.92 8.95 44.98
N ARG A 46 -24.13 7.64 44.82
CA ARG A 46 -24.17 6.89 43.55
C ARG A 46 -25.32 7.39 42.67
N PHE A 47 -25.13 7.47 41.36
CA PHE A 47 -26.12 7.03 40.34
C PHE A 47 -25.45 7.01 38.94
N PHE A 48 -25.26 5.78 38.40
CA PHE A 48 -25.23 5.35 36.97
C PHE A 48 -24.29 6.08 35.97
N VAL A 49 -23.45 5.42 35.16
CA VAL A 49 -23.63 4.18 34.37
C VAL A 49 -22.28 3.46 34.23
N ALA A 50 -22.32 2.14 34.38
CA ALA A 50 -21.25 1.23 34.00
C ALA A 50 -20.97 1.30 32.49
N PHE A 51 -19.86 1.92 32.08
CA PHE A 51 -19.22 1.56 30.82
C PHE A 51 -18.40 0.31 31.09
N ALA A 52 -19.05 -0.83 30.89
CA ALA A 52 -18.36 -2.10 30.74
C ALA A 52 -17.28 -1.93 29.68
N ALA A 53 -16.04 -2.27 30.05
CA ALA A 53 -15.00 -2.63 29.12
C ALA A 53 -15.47 -3.88 28.37
N ALA A 54 -16.31 -3.68 27.34
CA ALA A 54 -16.48 -4.67 26.30
C ALA A 54 -15.14 -4.72 25.56
N PRO A 55 -14.47 -5.88 25.44
CA PRO A 55 -13.42 -5.99 24.45
C PRO A 55 -14.07 -5.63 23.11
N LEU A 56 -13.52 -4.62 22.45
CA LEU A 56 -13.89 -4.24 21.10
C LEU A 56 -13.52 -5.42 20.18
N VAL A 57 -14.36 -6.44 20.18
CA VAL A 57 -14.47 -7.39 19.09
C VAL A 57 -15.07 -6.56 17.97
N VAL A 58 -14.21 -5.81 17.27
CA VAL A 58 -14.46 -5.50 15.87
C VAL A 58 -14.88 -6.83 15.28
N PHE A 59 -16.09 -6.88 14.72
CA PHE A 59 -16.60 -8.02 13.98
C PHE A 59 -15.74 -8.17 12.70
N ILE A 60 -14.47 -8.52 12.87
CA ILE A 60 -13.78 -9.36 11.90
C ILE A 60 -14.56 -10.66 12.04
N ALA A 61 -15.53 -10.88 11.16
CA ALA A 61 -15.94 -12.22 10.86
C ALA A 61 -14.68 -12.93 10.35
N ASN A 62 -13.85 -13.40 11.28
CA ASN A 62 -12.69 -14.23 11.04
C ASN A 62 -13.26 -15.57 10.58
N HIS A 63 -13.75 -15.62 9.34
CA HIS A 63 -13.52 -16.82 8.55
C HIS A 63 -12.00 -16.96 8.52
N ARG A 64 -11.47 -17.76 9.46
CA ARG A 64 -10.13 -18.29 9.34
C ARG A 64 -10.13 -19.00 7.99
N ALA A 65 -9.64 -18.33 6.96
CA ALA A 65 -9.54 -18.92 5.63
C ALA A 65 -8.73 -20.21 5.81
N ARG A 66 -9.42 -21.34 5.74
CA ARG A 66 -8.77 -22.64 5.68
C ARG A 66 -8.03 -22.68 4.35
N ALA A 67 -7.01 -23.52 4.23
CA ALA A 67 -6.35 -23.71 2.93
C ALA A 67 -7.35 -24.07 1.82
N VAL A 68 -8.48 -24.71 2.16
CA VAL A 68 -9.61 -25.01 1.27
C VAL A 68 -10.30 -23.74 0.74
N ASP A 69 -10.41 -22.68 1.56
CA ASP A 69 -11.03 -21.42 1.15
C ASP A 69 -10.12 -20.60 0.20
N LEU A 70 -8.83 -20.97 0.10
CA LEU A 70 -7.85 -20.31 -0.77
C LEU A 70 -7.78 -20.92 -2.17
N VAL A 71 -8.26 -22.15 -2.39
CA VAL A 71 -8.24 -22.81 -3.70
C VAL A 71 -9.54 -22.47 -4.43
N PRO A 72 -9.53 -21.98 -5.69
CA PRO A 72 -10.78 -21.69 -6.36
C PRO A 72 -11.51 -22.99 -6.69
N ALA A 73 -12.83 -22.93 -6.77
CA ALA A 73 -13.62 -23.99 -7.37
C ALA A 73 -13.18 -24.22 -8.84
N PRO A 74 -13.39 -25.43 -9.38
CA PRO A 74 -13.22 -25.68 -10.81
C PRO A 74 -14.01 -24.69 -11.66
N GLU A 75 -13.38 -24.13 -12.68
CA GLU A 75 -14.05 -23.18 -13.58
C GLU A 75 -14.96 -23.93 -14.56
N GLY A 76 -16.11 -23.32 -14.85
CA GLY A 76 -16.89 -23.68 -16.04
C GLY A 76 -16.36 -22.98 -17.29
N GLY A 77 -16.88 -23.37 -18.46
CA GLY A 77 -16.61 -22.68 -19.72
C GLY A 77 -15.70 -23.46 -20.68
N PRO A 78 -15.30 -22.83 -21.80
CA PRO A 78 -14.51 -23.49 -22.84
C PRO A 78 -13.10 -23.80 -22.34
N VAL A 79 -12.60 -24.98 -22.72
CA VAL A 79 -11.21 -25.36 -22.46
C VAL A 79 -10.29 -24.59 -23.41
N ILE A 80 -9.54 -23.65 -22.87
CA ILE A 80 -8.53 -22.84 -23.56
C ILE A 80 -7.17 -23.55 -23.48
N THR A 81 -6.87 -24.19 -22.36
CA THR A 81 -5.57 -24.81 -22.11
C THR A 81 -5.70 -26.25 -21.63
N GLU A 82 -4.72 -27.08 -21.98
CA GLU A 82 -4.53 -28.42 -21.44
C GLU A 82 -3.23 -28.49 -20.64
N LEU A 83 -3.32 -28.92 -19.38
CA LEU A 83 -2.16 -29.22 -18.56
C LEU A 83 -1.77 -30.69 -18.74
N LYS A 84 -0.52 -30.94 -19.12
CA LYS A 84 0.04 -32.29 -19.34
C LYS A 84 1.25 -32.52 -18.47
N LEU A 85 1.42 -33.75 -18.00
CA LEU A 85 2.66 -34.21 -17.37
C LEU A 85 3.48 -34.95 -18.42
N VAL A 86 4.57 -34.33 -18.88
CA VAL A 86 5.49 -34.86 -19.89
C VAL A 86 6.84 -35.07 -19.23
N SER A 87 7.34 -36.31 -19.19
CA SER A 87 8.64 -36.63 -18.58
C SER A 87 8.82 -36.08 -17.15
N ASN A 88 7.77 -36.21 -16.31
CA ASN A 88 7.70 -35.68 -14.95
C ASN A 88 7.82 -34.15 -14.83
N LYS A 89 7.51 -33.42 -15.91
CA LYS A 89 7.44 -31.95 -15.95
C LYS A 89 6.08 -31.52 -16.47
N TYR A 90 5.54 -30.46 -15.88
CA TYR A 90 4.27 -29.91 -16.35
C TYR A 90 4.47 -29.07 -17.62
N GLU A 91 3.60 -29.26 -18.60
CA GLU A 91 3.44 -28.43 -19.77
C GLU A 91 1.99 -27.92 -19.82
N LEU A 92 1.82 -26.62 -20.04
CA LEU A 92 0.53 -26.04 -20.39
C LEU A 92 0.53 -25.75 -21.89
N ARG A 93 -0.43 -26.34 -22.60
CA ARG A 93 -0.58 -26.16 -24.05
C ARG A 93 -1.92 -25.51 -24.35
N ASP A 94 -1.96 -24.72 -25.41
CA ASP A 94 -3.22 -24.27 -25.99
C ASP A 94 -4.02 -25.50 -26.47
N ALA A 95 -5.27 -25.62 -26.01
CA ALA A 95 -6.09 -26.80 -26.26
C ALA A 95 -6.53 -26.95 -27.73
N ALA A 96 -6.62 -25.85 -28.49
CA ALA A 96 -7.07 -25.86 -29.87
C ALA A 96 -5.92 -26.13 -30.85
N THR A 97 -4.74 -25.60 -30.56
CA THR A 97 -3.59 -25.61 -31.47
C THR A 97 -2.48 -26.56 -31.02
N GLY A 98 -2.48 -27.02 -29.77
CA GLY A 98 -1.39 -27.79 -29.17
C GLY A 98 -0.12 -26.98 -28.87
N ARG A 99 -0.15 -25.67 -29.13
CA ARG A 99 0.97 -24.74 -28.94
C ARG A 99 1.41 -24.72 -27.47
N LEU A 100 2.71 -24.89 -27.21
CA LEU A 100 3.26 -24.79 -25.86
C LEU A 100 3.15 -23.35 -25.33
N LEU A 101 2.57 -23.16 -24.14
CA LEU A 101 2.41 -21.85 -23.52
C LEU A 101 3.29 -21.70 -22.28
N MET A 102 3.37 -22.76 -21.47
CA MET A 102 4.23 -22.83 -20.29
C MET A 102 4.85 -24.22 -20.19
N GLN A 103 6.09 -24.28 -19.73
CA GLN A 103 6.76 -25.52 -19.36
C GLN A 103 7.52 -25.38 -18.05
N GLN A 104 7.50 -26.44 -17.25
CA GLN A 104 8.35 -26.55 -16.08
C GLN A 104 9.78 -26.91 -16.48
N ARG A 105 10.75 -26.11 -16.03
CA ARG A 105 12.19 -26.34 -16.26
C ARG A 105 12.93 -26.46 -14.94
N ASN A 106 14.11 -27.07 -14.95
CA ASN A 106 14.93 -27.19 -13.74
C ASN A 106 15.49 -25.82 -13.28
N ALA A 107 15.77 -24.91 -14.22
CA ALA A 107 16.19 -23.55 -13.92
C ALA A 107 15.07 -22.69 -13.30
N VAL A 108 13.81 -23.09 -13.47
CA VAL A 108 12.61 -22.44 -12.91
C VAL A 108 11.74 -23.52 -12.25
N PRO A 109 12.17 -24.09 -11.11
CA PRO A 109 11.39 -25.09 -10.41
C PRO A 109 10.09 -24.47 -9.90
N LEU A 110 9.02 -25.24 -9.76
CA LEU A 110 7.72 -24.72 -9.30
C LEU A 110 7.76 -24.21 -7.85
N ALA A 111 8.63 -24.77 -7.01
CA ALA A 111 8.91 -24.26 -5.68
C ALA A 111 10.36 -24.50 -5.28
N THR A 112 10.88 -23.65 -4.39
CA THR A 112 12.18 -23.77 -3.72
C THR A 112 12.03 -23.48 -2.24
N VAL A 113 13.02 -23.88 -1.44
CA VAL A 113 13.14 -23.58 -0.01
C VAL A 113 14.40 -22.76 0.26
N VAL A 114 14.36 -21.90 1.27
CA VAL A 114 15.56 -21.17 1.73
C VAL A 114 16.42 -22.05 2.64
N ASP A 115 15.80 -22.80 3.55
CA ASP A 115 16.46 -23.73 4.46
C ASP A 115 16.14 -25.17 4.04
N ALA A 116 17.18 -26.00 3.86
CA ALA A 116 17.06 -27.38 3.40
C ALA A 116 16.29 -28.30 4.38
N ARG A 117 16.12 -27.88 5.64
CA ARG A 117 15.32 -28.59 6.64
C ARG A 117 13.81 -28.42 6.41
N VAL A 118 13.40 -27.40 5.66
CA VAL A 118 12.00 -27.19 5.28
C VAL A 118 11.66 -28.12 4.12
N THR A 119 10.55 -28.83 4.24
CA THR A 119 9.99 -29.64 3.15
C THR A 119 8.82 -28.91 2.50
N TYR A 120 8.46 -29.30 1.29
CA TYR A 120 7.28 -28.75 0.61
C TYR A 120 6.53 -29.82 -0.18
N SER A 121 5.25 -29.57 -0.40
CA SER A 121 4.39 -30.32 -1.31
C SER A 121 3.75 -29.38 -2.32
N ILE A 122 3.49 -29.89 -3.52
CA ILE A 122 2.83 -29.17 -4.60
C ILE A 122 1.64 -30.00 -5.07
N GLN A 123 0.46 -29.40 -5.05
CA GLN A 123 -0.73 -29.91 -5.72
C GLN A 123 -1.07 -28.98 -6.87
N ILE A 124 -1.28 -29.53 -8.07
CA ILE A 124 -1.73 -28.76 -9.24
C ILE A 124 -3.13 -29.22 -9.63
N ASN A 125 -4.04 -28.26 -9.72
CA ASN A 125 -5.42 -28.46 -10.11
C ASN A 125 -5.61 -27.82 -11.50
N PRO A 126 -5.77 -28.62 -12.57
CA PRO A 126 -6.03 -28.10 -13.91
C PRO A 126 -7.32 -27.28 -13.95
N GLN A 127 -7.34 -26.25 -14.80
CA GLN A 127 -8.50 -25.41 -15.05
C GLN A 127 -8.69 -25.24 -16.57
N PRO A 128 -9.92 -25.04 -17.07
CA PRO A 128 -10.17 -24.79 -18.50
C PRO A 128 -9.27 -23.71 -19.09
N SER A 129 -8.97 -22.66 -18.33
CA SER A 129 -8.14 -21.54 -18.76
C SER A 129 -6.74 -21.51 -18.13
N GLY A 130 -6.32 -22.54 -17.40
CA GLY A 130 -4.96 -22.62 -16.85
C GLY A 130 -4.82 -23.68 -15.77
N TYR A 131 -4.31 -23.29 -14.60
CA TYR A 131 -4.25 -24.16 -13.42
C TYR A 131 -4.11 -23.37 -12.12
N ASP A 132 -4.43 -24.02 -11.00
CA ASP A 132 -4.10 -23.57 -9.66
C ASP A 132 -3.02 -24.46 -9.06
N MET A 133 -2.01 -23.84 -8.45
CA MET A 133 -0.92 -24.53 -7.78
C MET A 133 -0.95 -24.20 -6.29
N VAL A 134 -1.17 -25.22 -5.47
CA VAL A 134 -1.15 -25.15 -4.02
C VAL A 134 0.22 -25.62 -3.53
N VAL A 135 0.95 -24.73 -2.86
CA VAL A 135 2.26 -25.04 -2.30
C VAL A 135 2.17 -24.98 -0.79
N THR A 136 2.49 -26.10 -0.12
CA THR A 136 2.53 -26.16 1.34
C THR A 136 3.94 -26.42 1.81
N TYR A 137 4.54 -25.44 2.49
CA TYR A 137 5.82 -25.57 3.17
C TYR A 137 5.60 -26.08 4.59
N THR A 138 6.43 -27.03 5.03
CA THR A 138 6.34 -27.63 6.36
C THR A 138 7.69 -27.54 7.06
N ASN A 139 7.66 -27.07 8.30
CA ASN A 139 8.82 -27.01 9.17
C ASN A 139 8.73 -28.16 10.19
N PRO A 140 9.52 -29.24 10.03
CA PRO A 140 9.49 -30.37 10.94
C PRO A 140 10.30 -30.14 12.22
N THR A 141 10.98 -29.00 12.36
CA THR A 141 11.95 -28.73 13.42
C THR A 141 11.34 -28.00 14.60
N SER A 142 12.13 -27.84 15.67
CA SER A 142 11.81 -27.05 16.87
C SER A 142 12.13 -25.56 16.73
N GLU A 143 12.76 -25.13 15.63
CA GLU A 143 13.14 -23.74 15.37
C GLU A 143 12.18 -23.10 14.38
N THR A 144 12.02 -21.78 14.41
CA THR A 144 11.32 -21.06 13.34
C THR A 144 12.19 -20.99 12.09
N LEU A 145 11.67 -21.45 10.95
CA LEU A 145 12.43 -21.52 9.69
C LEU A 145 11.82 -20.65 8.58
N PRO A 146 12.62 -20.06 7.69
CA PRO A 146 12.09 -19.33 6.53
C PRO A 146 11.38 -20.28 5.57
N ALA A 147 10.36 -19.78 4.88
CA ALA A 147 9.73 -20.50 3.77
C ALA A 147 10.61 -20.44 2.50
N GLY A 148 10.02 -20.15 1.34
CA GLY A 148 10.67 -20.33 0.06
C GLY A 148 10.24 -19.36 -1.04
N ALA A 149 10.30 -19.84 -2.27
CA ALA A 149 9.74 -19.17 -3.43
C ALA A 149 8.94 -20.15 -4.30
N MET A 150 7.97 -19.61 -5.03
CA MET A 150 7.09 -20.35 -5.93
C MET A 150 7.16 -19.73 -7.32
N TYR A 151 7.01 -20.54 -8.36
CA TYR A 151 7.13 -20.08 -9.74
C TYR A 151 6.00 -20.66 -10.59
N ALA A 152 5.48 -19.85 -11.51
CA ALA A 152 4.40 -20.25 -12.41
C ALA A 152 4.90 -20.98 -13.67
N GLY A 153 6.13 -21.51 -13.62
CA GLY A 153 6.81 -22.12 -14.77
C GLY A 153 7.41 -21.09 -15.72
N MET A 154 7.83 -21.58 -16.89
CA MET A 154 8.48 -20.77 -17.91
C MET A 154 7.61 -20.66 -19.16
N PHE A 155 7.21 -19.44 -19.49
CA PHE A 155 6.29 -19.07 -20.56
C PHE A 155 6.98 -18.90 -21.89
N THR A 156 6.47 -19.54 -22.94
CA THR A 156 7.02 -19.52 -24.29
C THR A 156 6.20 -18.62 -25.20
N LEU A 157 6.22 -17.31 -24.92
CA LEU A 157 5.45 -16.28 -25.62
C LEU A 157 6.20 -15.60 -26.78
N GLY A 158 7.46 -15.99 -27.01
CA GLY A 158 8.36 -15.35 -27.96
C GLY A 158 9.33 -14.36 -27.29
N PRO A 159 10.25 -13.75 -28.08
CA PRO A 159 11.31 -12.90 -27.57
C PRO A 159 10.83 -11.53 -27.08
N ARG A 160 9.59 -11.14 -27.40
CA ARG A 160 8.98 -9.89 -26.98
C ARG A 160 7.68 -10.15 -26.25
N ILE A 161 7.50 -9.45 -25.15
CA ILE A 161 6.23 -9.37 -24.42
C ILE A 161 5.96 -7.92 -24.02
N GLU A 162 4.72 -7.66 -23.65
CA GLU A 162 4.40 -6.56 -22.76
C GLU A 162 4.05 -7.12 -21.38
N TYR A 163 4.43 -6.43 -20.31
CA TYR A 163 3.97 -6.72 -18.96
C TYR A 163 3.36 -5.51 -18.30
N LEU A 164 2.43 -5.75 -17.37
CA LEU A 164 1.72 -4.69 -16.67
C LEU A 164 2.51 -4.27 -15.42
N ASP A 165 2.92 -3.00 -15.36
CA ASP A 165 3.56 -2.40 -14.18
C ASP A 165 2.48 -1.90 -13.19
N VAL A 166 2.19 -2.73 -12.19
CA VAL A 166 1.09 -2.54 -11.22
C VAL A 166 1.50 -1.79 -9.95
N ARG A 167 2.62 -1.05 -9.95
CA ARG A 167 3.06 -0.28 -8.77
C ARG A 167 2.19 0.94 -8.50
N HIS A 168 1.74 1.63 -9.56
CA HIS A 168 1.00 2.90 -9.39
C HIS A 168 -0.25 3.01 -10.26
N THR A 169 -0.16 2.84 -11.58
CA THR A 169 -1.32 3.06 -12.49
C THR A 169 -1.55 1.95 -13.50
N SER A 170 -0.81 0.83 -13.40
CA SER A 170 -0.98 -0.32 -14.31
C SER A 170 -0.64 0.03 -15.76
N VAL A 171 0.62 0.42 -16.03
CA VAL A 171 1.10 0.79 -17.38
C VAL A 171 1.73 -0.41 -18.06
N TRP A 172 1.41 -0.64 -19.33
CA TRP A 172 2.08 -1.66 -20.15
C TRP A 172 3.55 -1.26 -20.43
N ARG A 173 4.45 -2.19 -20.22
CA ARG A 173 5.89 -2.05 -20.46
C ARG A 173 6.33 -3.13 -21.43
N GLU A 174 6.94 -2.70 -22.53
CA GLU A 174 7.60 -3.61 -23.45
C GLU A 174 8.83 -4.23 -22.80
N ALA A 175 9.06 -5.51 -23.09
CA ALA A 175 10.28 -6.22 -22.71
C ALA A 175 10.77 -7.05 -23.90
N GLU A 176 12.05 -6.89 -24.23
CA GLU A 176 12.76 -7.67 -25.22
C GLU A 176 13.74 -8.60 -24.51
N PHE A 177 13.69 -9.89 -24.80
CA PHE A 177 14.37 -10.92 -24.03
C PHE A 177 15.89 -10.67 -23.92
N SER A 178 16.50 -10.19 -25.01
CA SER A 178 17.95 -9.96 -25.12
C SER A 178 18.47 -8.77 -24.31
N THR A 179 17.62 -7.79 -24.01
CA THR A 179 18.00 -6.55 -23.29
C THR A 179 17.34 -6.43 -21.93
N PHE A 180 16.35 -7.28 -21.64
CA PHE A 180 15.60 -7.22 -20.39
C PHE A 180 16.47 -7.56 -19.19
N VAL A 181 16.40 -6.69 -18.19
CA VAL A 181 16.95 -6.92 -16.85
C VAL A 181 15.79 -7.29 -15.94
N GLY A 182 15.88 -8.47 -15.32
CA GLY A 182 14.88 -8.99 -14.40
C GLY A 182 14.39 -7.95 -13.40
N LYS A 183 13.07 -7.93 -13.19
CA LYS A 183 12.39 -6.99 -12.30
C LYS A 183 11.81 -7.74 -11.11
N GLY A 184 11.73 -7.06 -9.97
CA GLY A 184 10.95 -7.60 -8.87
C GLY A 184 10.69 -6.54 -7.81
N TYR A 185 9.46 -6.56 -7.31
CA TYR A 185 8.90 -5.54 -6.43
C TYR A 185 8.14 -6.24 -5.29
N SER A 186 8.06 -5.58 -4.15
CA SER A 186 7.48 -6.17 -2.95
C SER A 186 6.01 -5.77 -2.82
N TYR A 187 5.13 -6.72 -2.55
CA TYR A 187 3.79 -6.47 -2.04
C TYR A 187 3.81 -6.71 -0.52
N PRO A 188 3.18 -5.86 0.31
CA PRO A 188 2.28 -4.75 -0.03
C PRO A 188 2.93 -3.35 -0.08
N ASP A 189 4.25 -3.27 -0.20
CA ASP A 189 5.00 -2.00 -0.17
C ASP A 189 5.02 -1.27 -1.54
N ASP A 190 5.63 -1.89 -2.55
CA ASP A 190 5.80 -1.31 -3.88
C ASP A 190 4.61 -1.57 -4.82
N LEU A 191 3.98 -2.74 -4.70
CA LEU A 191 2.96 -3.23 -5.62
C LEU A 191 1.56 -3.00 -5.08
N PHE A 192 0.64 -2.63 -5.97
CA PHE A 192 -0.77 -2.53 -5.62
C PHE A 192 -1.37 -3.89 -5.23
N SER A 193 -1.03 -4.97 -5.94
CA SER A 193 -1.50 -6.33 -5.68
C SER A 193 -0.40 -7.37 -5.95
N PRO A 194 -0.47 -8.58 -5.35
CA PRO A 194 0.48 -9.67 -5.60
C PRO A 194 0.11 -10.42 -6.90
N VAL A 195 0.06 -9.69 -8.00
CA VAL A 195 -0.28 -10.21 -9.33
C VAL A 195 0.79 -9.83 -10.36
N PHE A 196 0.86 -10.60 -11.42
CA PHE A 196 1.67 -10.29 -12.59
C PHE A 196 0.89 -10.64 -13.86
N VAL A 197 0.90 -9.73 -14.83
CA VAL A 197 0.24 -9.92 -16.12
C VAL A 197 1.25 -9.65 -17.22
N MET A 198 1.29 -10.55 -18.20
CA MET A 198 2.05 -10.36 -19.42
C MET A 198 1.23 -10.76 -20.65
N ARG A 199 1.56 -10.20 -21.80
CA ARG A 199 0.90 -10.52 -23.06
C ARG A 199 1.87 -10.55 -24.24
N SER A 200 1.50 -11.36 -25.23
CA SER A 200 2.06 -11.33 -26.59
C SER A 200 0.97 -10.83 -27.57
N ASP A 201 1.18 -11.04 -28.87
CA ASP A 201 0.18 -10.69 -29.87
C ASP A 201 -1.07 -11.57 -29.82
N GLU A 202 -0.96 -12.80 -29.33
CA GLU A 202 -2.05 -13.79 -29.33
C GLU A 202 -2.61 -14.11 -27.93
N TYR A 203 -1.82 -13.91 -26.87
CA TYR A 203 -2.21 -14.36 -25.54
C TYR A 203 -2.00 -13.27 -24.50
N ALA A 204 -2.89 -13.23 -23.50
CA ALA A 204 -2.59 -12.64 -22.20
C ALA A 204 -2.55 -13.73 -21.13
N ILE A 205 -1.57 -13.63 -20.24
CA ILE A 205 -1.34 -14.54 -19.12
C ILE A 205 -1.33 -13.73 -17.83
N GLY A 206 -2.18 -14.12 -16.89
CA GLY A 206 -2.20 -13.61 -15.53
C GLY A 206 -1.73 -14.66 -14.53
N VAL A 207 -0.91 -14.22 -13.58
CA VAL A 207 -0.49 -15.02 -12.44
C VAL A 207 -0.80 -14.23 -11.17
N SER A 208 -1.52 -14.85 -10.25
CA SER A 208 -1.90 -14.23 -8.97
C SER A 208 -1.54 -15.12 -7.79
N MET A 209 -1.05 -14.53 -6.70
CA MET A 209 -0.85 -15.23 -5.44
C MET A 209 -1.95 -14.90 -4.44
N ARG A 210 -2.50 -15.94 -3.82
CA ARG A 210 -3.51 -15.82 -2.77
C ARG A 210 -2.95 -16.31 -1.45
N TYR A 211 -3.02 -15.43 -0.47
CA TYR A 211 -2.69 -15.70 0.93
C TYR A 211 -3.29 -14.59 1.80
N PRO A 212 -3.68 -14.90 3.05
CA PRO A 212 -4.29 -13.92 3.95
C PRO A 212 -3.22 -12.96 4.47
N VAL A 213 -2.93 -11.89 3.71
CA VAL A 213 -1.77 -11.01 3.92
C VAL A 213 -1.82 -10.27 5.26
N VAL A 214 -3.00 -9.79 5.66
CA VAL A 214 -3.19 -9.09 6.94
C VAL A 214 -2.92 -10.02 8.12
N GLU A 215 -3.43 -11.25 8.06
CA GLU A 215 -3.30 -12.24 9.13
C GLU A 215 -1.91 -12.86 9.18
N ARG A 216 -1.27 -13.02 8.02
CA ARG A 216 0.05 -13.65 7.90
C ARG A 216 1.20 -12.67 8.10
N ASN A 217 0.92 -11.37 7.96
CA ASN A 217 1.81 -10.24 8.18
C ASN A 217 3.20 -10.44 7.58
N HIS A 218 3.26 -10.77 6.29
CA HIS A 218 4.52 -10.86 5.57
C HIS A 218 4.39 -10.38 4.13
N ASP A 219 5.53 -9.97 3.60
CA ASP A 219 5.68 -9.46 2.26
C ASP A 219 5.86 -10.60 1.25
N VAL A 220 5.73 -10.25 -0.02
CA VAL A 220 5.97 -11.13 -1.16
C VAL A 220 6.70 -10.33 -2.23
N ARG A 221 7.80 -10.86 -2.74
CA ARG A 221 8.45 -10.28 -3.92
C ARG A 221 7.90 -10.96 -5.16
N VAL A 222 7.19 -10.20 -5.99
CA VAL A 222 6.77 -10.65 -7.32
C VAL A 222 7.89 -10.31 -8.29
N MET A 223 8.35 -11.30 -9.06
CA MET A 223 9.53 -11.20 -9.90
C MET A 223 9.22 -11.64 -11.32
N THR A 224 9.82 -10.95 -12.28
CA THR A 224 9.82 -11.30 -13.70
C THR A 224 11.25 -11.51 -14.15
N MET A 225 11.50 -12.63 -14.80
CA MET A 225 12.84 -13.06 -15.20
C MET A 225 12.85 -13.63 -16.62
N ASN A 226 14.00 -13.48 -17.27
CA ASN A 226 14.36 -14.03 -18.59
C ASN A 226 15.47 -15.08 -18.40
N PRO A 227 15.17 -16.26 -17.84
CA PRO A 227 16.18 -17.28 -17.55
C PRO A 227 16.93 -17.68 -18.83
N SER A 228 18.22 -17.36 -18.89
CA SER A 228 19.07 -17.62 -20.06
C SER A 228 19.59 -19.06 -20.10
N GLY A 229 20.26 -19.43 -21.20
CA GLY A 229 20.95 -20.73 -21.37
C GLY A 229 20.13 -21.80 -22.11
N SER A 230 20.36 -23.08 -21.81
CA SER A 230 19.70 -24.26 -22.42
C SER A 230 18.20 -24.40 -22.11
N ASN A 231 17.57 -23.33 -21.64
CA ASN A 231 16.20 -23.30 -21.18
C ASN A 231 15.19 -22.89 -22.26
N SER A 232 15.61 -22.61 -23.50
CA SER A 232 14.69 -22.33 -24.60
C SER A 232 13.64 -23.44 -24.75
N GLY A 233 12.37 -23.05 -24.88
CA GLY A 233 11.28 -23.96 -25.20
C GLY A 233 11.10 -24.17 -26.70
N GLU A 234 10.03 -24.89 -27.03
CA GLU A 234 9.60 -25.16 -28.41
C GLU A 234 9.50 -23.89 -29.27
N GLN A 235 9.24 -22.73 -28.63
CA GLN A 235 9.13 -21.42 -29.28
C GLN A 235 10.26 -20.45 -28.90
N GLY A 236 11.41 -20.98 -28.51
CA GLY A 236 12.60 -20.19 -28.20
C GLY A 236 12.67 -19.72 -26.73
N PRO A 237 13.35 -18.60 -26.46
CA PRO A 237 13.59 -18.14 -25.08
C PRO A 237 12.28 -17.87 -24.33
N GLY A 238 12.28 -18.14 -23.02
CA GLY A 238 11.07 -18.10 -22.21
C GLY A 238 11.13 -17.11 -21.06
N TRP A 239 9.97 -16.60 -20.67
CA TRP A 239 9.79 -15.68 -19.54
C TRP A 239 9.39 -16.48 -18.30
N ALA A 240 9.67 -15.99 -17.10
CA ALA A 240 9.17 -16.62 -15.90
C ALA A 240 8.72 -15.59 -14.86
N THR A 241 7.74 -16.00 -14.07
CA THR A 241 7.20 -15.23 -12.95
C THR A 241 7.41 -16.01 -11.66
N GLY A 242 7.97 -15.35 -10.66
CA GLY A 242 8.23 -15.92 -9.34
C GLY A 242 7.64 -15.10 -8.22
N PHE A 243 7.21 -15.78 -7.15
CA PHE A 243 6.70 -15.22 -5.91
C PHE A 243 7.58 -15.69 -4.77
N ARG A 244 8.43 -14.81 -4.26
CA ARG A 244 9.35 -15.12 -3.16
C ARG A 244 8.76 -14.59 -1.86
N VAL A 245 8.60 -15.48 -0.88
CA VAL A 245 8.00 -15.12 0.43
C VAL A 245 9.05 -15.01 1.53
N SER A 246 10.28 -15.46 1.32
CA SER A 246 11.36 -15.37 2.31
C SER A 246 12.69 -14.91 1.69
N ASN A 247 13.56 -14.35 2.51
CA ASN A 247 14.88 -13.87 2.10
C ASN A 247 15.87 -15.04 1.97
N PRO A 248 16.51 -15.25 0.80
CA PRO A 248 17.61 -16.20 0.70
C PRO A 248 18.82 -15.70 1.49
N VAL A 249 19.71 -16.63 1.89
CA VAL A 249 20.86 -16.36 2.77
C VAL A 249 21.72 -15.18 2.29
N ASN A 250 21.92 -15.03 0.98
CA ASN A 250 22.78 -14.00 0.39
C ASN A 250 21.97 -12.93 -0.38
N VAL A 251 20.76 -12.60 0.08
CA VAL A 251 19.97 -11.54 -0.57
C VAL A 251 20.65 -10.19 -0.38
N HIS A 252 20.75 -9.40 -1.45
CA HIS A 252 21.20 -8.02 -1.35
C HIS A 252 20.20 -7.21 -0.50
N PRO A 253 20.63 -6.30 0.40
CA PRO A 253 19.72 -5.55 1.27
C PRO A 253 18.62 -4.79 0.52
N SER A 254 18.92 -4.22 -0.64
CA SER A 254 17.92 -3.54 -1.49
C SER A 254 16.88 -4.47 -2.13
N GLN A 255 17.09 -5.78 -2.04
CA GLN A 255 16.18 -6.81 -2.54
C GLN A 255 15.52 -7.63 -1.43
N ALA A 256 15.88 -7.39 -0.17
CA ALA A 256 15.35 -8.10 0.97
C ALA A 256 13.90 -7.68 1.23
N LEU A 257 13.04 -8.66 1.51
CA LEU A 257 11.73 -8.45 2.11
C LEU A 257 11.90 -7.87 3.50
N LYS A 258 11.11 -6.86 3.85
CA LYS A 258 11.14 -6.23 5.18
C LYS A 258 10.53 -7.18 6.20
N HIS A 259 9.42 -7.81 5.83
CA HIS A 259 8.70 -8.79 6.64
C HIS A 259 8.69 -10.15 5.92
N PRO A 260 9.75 -10.97 6.00
CA PRO A 260 9.77 -12.27 5.34
C PRO A 260 8.87 -13.29 6.06
N ALA A 261 8.34 -14.25 5.29
CA ALA A 261 7.55 -15.35 5.82
C ALA A 261 8.41 -16.35 6.61
N PHE A 262 7.96 -16.68 7.81
CA PHE A 262 8.57 -17.68 8.68
C PHE A 262 7.56 -18.74 9.12
N ILE A 263 7.95 -20.00 9.07
CA ILE A 263 7.12 -21.14 9.46
C ILE A 263 7.48 -21.50 10.92
N PRO A 264 6.53 -21.42 11.86
CA PRO A 264 6.76 -21.83 13.24
C PRO A 264 7.18 -23.30 13.34
N PRO A 265 7.75 -23.73 14.48
CA PRO A 265 8.06 -25.12 14.76
C PRO A 265 6.86 -26.05 14.50
N HIS A 266 7.13 -27.22 13.91
CA HIS A 266 6.13 -28.27 13.64
C HIS A 266 4.85 -27.79 12.93
N SER A 267 4.96 -26.71 12.14
CA SER A 267 3.83 -26.05 11.47
C SER A 267 4.00 -26.01 9.97
N SER A 268 2.92 -25.65 9.27
CA SER A 268 2.93 -25.47 7.82
C SER A 268 2.36 -24.11 7.40
N ARG A 269 2.81 -23.63 6.23
CA ARG A 269 2.22 -22.48 5.53
C ARG A 269 1.86 -22.88 4.11
N THR A 270 0.63 -22.55 3.71
CA THR A 270 0.09 -22.84 2.38
C THR A 270 -0.12 -21.56 1.61
N PHE A 271 0.23 -21.60 0.33
CA PHE A 271 0.07 -20.53 -0.65
C PHE A 271 -0.58 -21.09 -1.91
N VAL A 272 -1.38 -20.27 -2.59
CA VAL A 272 -2.01 -20.67 -3.87
C VAL A 272 -1.60 -19.70 -4.97
N LEU A 273 -1.00 -20.22 -6.04
CA LEU A 273 -0.77 -19.49 -7.28
C LEU A 273 -1.84 -19.89 -8.30
N SER A 274 -2.51 -18.91 -8.90
CA SER A 274 -3.48 -19.11 -9.99
C SER A 274 -2.84 -18.59 -11.28
N LEU A 275 -2.73 -19.45 -12.28
CA LEU A 275 -2.33 -19.07 -13.63
C LEU A 275 -3.52 -19.20 -14.55
N ARG A 276 -3.76 -18.17 -15.36
CA ARG A 276 -4.84 -18.12 -16.34
C ARG A 276 -4.37 -17.53 -17.66
N VAL A 277 -4.93 -18.03 -18.75
CA VAL A 277 -4.62 -17.67 -20.13
C VAL A 277 -5.89 -17.32 -20.88
N THR A 278 -5.83 -16.26 -21.69
CA THR A 278 -6.83 -15.94 -22.70
C THR A 278 -6.15 -15.83 -24.07
N ARG A 279 -6.92 -16.11 -25.14
CA ARG A 279 -6.52 -15.93 -26.56
C ARG A 279 -6.79 -14.51 -27.08
N ASP A 280 -7.21 -13.61 -26.21
CA ASP A 280 -7.37 -12.19 -26.51
C ASP A 280 -6.51 -11.38 -25.53
N ARG A 281 -5.51 -10.70 -26.07
CA ARG A 281 -4.56 -9.90 -25.29
C ARG A 281 -5.22 -8.75 -24.53
N GLU A 282 -6.37 -8.26 -25.00
CA GLU A 282 -7.12 -7.16 -24.38
C GLU A 282 -8.04 -7.66 -23.26
N ASP A 283 -8.34 -8.96 -23.21
CA ASP A 283 -9.15 -9.61 -22.19
C ASP A 283 -8.33 -10.06 -20.95
N TRP A 284 -7.16 -9.44 -20.76
CA TRP A 284 -6.21 -9.79 -19.71
C TRP A 284 -6.80 -9.73 -18.30
N MET A 285 -7.77 -8.84 -18.03
CA MET A 285 -8.38 -8.72 -16.70
C MET A 285 -9.07 -10.03 -16.25
N ARG A 286 -9.61 -10.82 -17.19
CA ARG A 286 -10.22 -12.12 -16.86
C ARG A 286 -9.24 -13.12 -16.28
N THR A 287 -7.97 -13.00 -16.66
CA THR A 287 -6.91 -13.85 -16.10
C THR A 287 -6.72 -13.65 -14.58
N LEU A 288 -7.23 -12.54 -14.03
CA LEU A 288 -7.16 -12.20 -12.61
C LEU A 288 -8.46 -12.48 -11.83
N LEU A 289 -9.49 -13.06 -12.46
CA LEU A 289 -10.74 -13.42 -11.77
C LEU A 289 -10.55 -14.30 -10.51
N PRO A 290 -9.62 -15.28 -10.48
CA PRO A 290 -9.35 -16.01 -9.24
C PRO A 290 -8.90 -15.12 -8.08
N TYR A 291 -8.10 -14.08 -8.38
CA TYR A 291 -7.67 -13.12 -7.38
C TYR A 291 -8.80 -12.18 -6.96
N TYR A 292 -9.57 -11.67 -7.92
CA TYR A 292 -10.75 -10.85 -7.63
C TYR A 292 -11.70 -11.55 -6.67
N ARG A 293 -12.13 -12.79 -6.97
CA ARG A 293 -13.02 -13.58 -6.11
C ARG A 293 -12.46 -13.73 -4.69
N TYR A 294 -11.19 -14.12 -4.58
CA TYR A 294 -10.51 -14.27 -3.30
C TYR A 294 -10.47 -12.94 -2.52
N PHE A 295 -10.00 -11.88 -3.16
CA PHE A 295 -9.82 -10.57 -2.55
C PHE A 295 -11.15 -10.00 -2.07
N ARG A 296 -12.19 -10.03 -2.91
CA ARG A 296 -13.53 -9.54 -2.56
C ARG A 296 -14.17 -10.34 -1.43
N ALA A 297 -13.98 -11.66 -1.40
CA ALA A 297 -14.50 -12.50 -0.33
C ALA A 297 -13.79 -12.25 1.01
N MET A 298 -12.47 -12.00 0.97
CA MET A 298 -11.65 -11.84 2.18
C MET A 298 -11.69 -10.40 2.74
N TYR A 299 -11.61 -9.41 1.87
CA TYR A 299 -11.40 -8.00 2.24
C TYR A 299 -12.53 -7.07 1.82
N GLY A 300 -13.51 -7.56 1.04
CA GLY A 300 -14.63 -6.76 0.57
C GLY A 300 -14.25 -5.72 -0.47
N GLY A 301 -15.00 -4.61 -0.48
CA GLY A 301 -14.75 -3.48 -1.35
C GLY A 301 -14.39 -2.20 -0.62
N VAL A 302 -14.41 -1.09 -1.36
CA VAL A 302 -14.24 0.24 -0.78
C VAL A 302 -15.30 0.46 0.30
N SER A 303 -14.84 0.80 1.49
CA SER A 303 -15.69 1.00 2.67
C SER A 303 -15.77 2.47 3.11
N TYR A 304 -15.23 3.40 2.31
CA TYR A 304 -15.27 4.85 2.52
C TYR A 304 -16.06 5.53 1.39
N GLN A 305 -16.40 6.80 1.60
CA GLN A 305 -17.04 7.62 0.57
C GLN A 305 -15.96 8.31 -0.26
N ARG A 306 -15.93 8.00 -1.56
CA ARG A 306 -15.03 8.66 -2.53
C ARG A 306 -15.36 10.15 -2.65
N SER A 307 -14.35 11.00 -2.46
CA SER A 307 -14.38 12.38 -2.95
C SER A 307 -13.94 12.44 -4.40
N THR A 308 -14.51 13.38 -5.16
CA THR A 308 -14.18 13.60 -6.58
C THR A 308 -13.73 15.02 -6.87
N ARG A 309 -13.70 15.88 -5.85
CA ARG A 309 -13.47 17.32 -6.02
C ARG A 309 -11.99 17.66 -5.86
N PRO A 310 -11.46 18.62 -6.64
CA PRO A 310 -10.08 19.05 -6.51
C PRO A 310 -9.73 19.54 -5.09
N ILE A 311 -8.47 19.32 -4.71
CA ILE A 311 -7.90 19.73 -3.43
C ILE A 311 -6.82 20.80 -3.70
N LEU A 312 -6.84 21.88 -2.93
CA LEU A 312 -5.77 22.87 -2.94
C LEU A 312 -4.84 22.69 -1.72
N PRO A 313 -3.60 22.22 -1.92
CA PRO A 313 -2.63 22.11 -0.84
C PRO A 313 -2.00 23.47 -0.49
N PHE A 314 -1.65 23.64 0.79
CA PHE A 314 -0.83 24.75 1.29
C PHE A 314 0.33 24.21 2.12
N GLY A 315 1.56 24.59 1.80
CA GLY A 315 2.71 24.40 2.70
C GLY A 315 2.72 25.54 3.73
N ILE A 316 2.56 25.21 5.01
CA ILE A 316 2.53 26.20 6.11
C ILE A 316 3.95 26.53 6.61
N ALA A 317 4.84 25.55 6.52
CA ALA A 317 6.25 25.68 6.86
C ALA A 317 7.13 25.06 5.76
N ASP A 318 8.33 25.61 5.60
CA ASP A 318 9.35 25.14 4.66
C ASP A 318 10.75 25.29 5.28
N ALA A 319 11.64 24.35 4.98
CA ALA A 319 13.01 24.35 5.48
C ALA A 319 13.79 25.61 5.03
N TYR A 320 13.40 26.20 3.90
CA TYR A 320 13.95 27.46 3.41
C TYR A 320 13.79 28.62 4.42
N TYR A 321 12.73 28.60 5.23
CA TYR A 321 12.47 29.63 6.24
C TYR A 321 13.05 29.31 7.63
N GLN A 322 13.74 28.18 7.79
CA GLN A 322 14.33 27.79 9.07
C GLN A 322 15.57 28.62 9.39
N GLU A 323 15.49 29.36 10.49
CA GLU A 323 16.59 30.17 11.02
C GLU A 323 16.46 30.31 12.55
N ALA A 324 17.43 30.93 13.21
CA ALA A 324 17.47 31.02 14.68
C ALA A 324 16.19 31.63 15.31
N GLY A 325 15.49 32.52 14.60
CA GLY A 325 14.20 33.12 15.02
C GLY A 325 12.94 32.43 14.47
N ASN A 326 13.11 31.33 13.72
CA ASN A 326 12.04 30.59 13.06
C ASN A 326 12.41 29.10 12.92
N LEU A 327 12.74 28.44 14.03
CA LEU A 327 13.20 27.04 14.00
C LEU A 327 12.17 26.09 13.39
N ASP A 328 10.88 26.38 13.61
CA ASP A 328 9.76 25.58 13.08
C ASP A 328 9.54 25.84 11.57
N GLY A 329 10.23 26.82 10.95
CA GLY A 329 10.22 27.06 9.50
C GLY A 329 8.92 27.64 8.95
N TYR A 330 8.07 28.25 9.78
CA TYR A 330 6.82 28.83 9.33
C TYR A 330 7.04 29.98 8.34
N GLY A 331 6.34 29.99 7.21
CA GLY A 331 6.60 31.00 6.19
C GLY A 331 5.60 31.10 5.04
N ASP A 332 5.97 31.98 4.11
CA ASP A 332 5.29 32.47 2.90
C ASP A 332 3.79 32.83 2.96
N PRO A 333 3.44 34.13 3.11
CA PRO A 333 4.31 35.24 3.46
C PRO A 333 4.60 35.22 4.96
N ALA A 334 5.70 35.86 5.36
CA ALA A 334 6.09 36.00 6.78
C ALA A 334 4.97 36.56 7.67
N THR A 335 4.03 37.32 7.11
CA THR A 335 2.87 37.89 7.79
C THR A 335 1.76 36.88 8.13
N ARG A 336 1.90 35.60 7.75
CA ARG A 336 0.96 34.52 8.10
C ARG A 336 1.58 33.46 9.00
N ARG A 337 2.73 33.74 9.61
CA ARG A 337 3.36 32.84 10.57
C ARG A 337 2.41 32.54 11.75
N PRO A 338 1.93 31.29 11.90
CA PRO A 338 0.95 30.97 12.94
C PRO A 338 1.54 31.07 14.35
N ASP A 339 2.86 30.93 14.50
CA ASP A 339 3.56 31.09 15.77
C ASP A 339 3.70 32.57 16.21
N VAL A 340 3.49 33.53 15.30
CA VAL A 340 3.59 34.98 15.56
C VAL A 340 2.24 35.68 15.49
N PHE A 341 1.36 35.27 14.57
CA PHE A 341 0.09 35.94 14.29
C PHE A 341 -1.14 35.06 14.59
N GLY A 342 -0.94 33.82 15.01
CA GLY A 342 -2.02 32.84 15.14
C GLY A 342 -2.57 32.36 13.78
N TRP A 343 -3.64 31.58 13.82
CA TRP A 343 -4.22 30.92 12.65
C TRP A 343 -5.22 31.76 11.87
N GLY A 344 -5.62 32.93 12.37
CA GLY A 344 -6.57 33.84 11.72
C GLY A 344 -6.21 34.18 10.27
N PRO A 345 -4.98 34.68 10.00
CA PRO A 345 -4.58 35.04 8.63
C PRO A 345 -4.60 33.88 7.63
N TRP A 346 -4.31 32.65 8.07
CA TRP A 346 -4.43 31.45 7.23
C TRP A 346 -5.90 31.07 7.01
N THR A 347 -6.70 31.13 8.07
CA THR A 347 -8.13 30.83 8.03
C THR A 347 -8.88 31.75 7.06
N ASP A 348 -8.67 33.07 7.16
CA ASP A 348 -9.31 34.04 6.27
C ASP A 348 -8.90 33.81 4.81
N ARG A 349 -7.60 33.59 4.56
CA ARG A 349 -7.10 33.22 3.22
C ARG A 349 -7.80 31.98 2.69
N ILE A 350 -7.99 30.96 3.52
CA ILE A 350 -8.60 29.68 3.09
C ILE A 350 -10.07 29.88 2.71
N ILE A 351 -10.81 30.64 3.52
CA ILE A 351 -12.23 30.93 3.30
C ILE A 351 -12.43 31.68 1.97
N ASP A 352 -11.54 32.64 1.67
CA ASP A 352 -11.62 33.47 0.48
C ASP A 352 -11.23 32.75 -0.84
N ILE A 353 -10.77 31.49 -0.78
CA ILE A 353 -10.40 30.75 -1.98
C ILE A 353 -11.62 30.39 -2.81
N GLU A 354 -11.61 30.81 -4.07
CA GLU A 354 -12.57 30.38 -5.08
C GLU A 354 -12.09 29.13 -5.83
N GLY A 355 -13.01 28.36 -6.40
CA GLY A 355 -12.71 27.20 -7.24
C GLY A 355 -12.39 25.91 -6.48
N TYR A 356 -12.17 25.96 -5.16
CA TYR A 356 -11.88 24.78 -4.34
C TYR A 356 -12.80 24.70 -3.13
N SER A 357 -13.48 23.56 -2.98
CA SER A 357 -14.26 23.23 -1.78
C SER A 357 -13.43 22.53 -0.71
N SER A 358 -12.21 22.09 -1.04
CA SER A 358 -11.37 21.29 -0.17
C SER A 358 -9.94 21.82 -0.21
N VAL A 359 -9.35 22.01 0.96
CA VAL A 359 -7.95 22.43 1.13
C VAL A 359 -7.22 21.42 2.00
N MET A 360 -5.90 21.32 1.86
CA MET A 360 -5.08 20.43 2.67
C MET A 360 -3.83 21.17 3.16
N LEU A 361 -3.57 21.21 4.46
CA LEU A 361 -2.42 21.90 5.04
C LEU A 361 -1.26 20.94 5.29
N TRP A 362 -0.12 21.21 4.67
CA TRP A 362 1.16 20.53 4.89
C TRP A 362 2.03 21.26 5.91
N ALA A 363 2.82 20.48 6.65
CA ALA A 363 3.76 20.99 7.65
C ALA A 363 3.10 21.99 8.62
N SER A 364 1.85 21.71 9.00
CA SER A 364 1.00 22.64 9.74
C SER A 364 1.41 22.82 11.20
N SER A 365 2.27 21.95 11.74
CA SER A 365 2.93 22.13 13.05
C SER A 365 4.34 22.70 12.97
N GLY A 366 4.83 22.98 11.77
CA GLY A 366 6.21 23.34 11.50
C GLY A 366 7.03 22.14 11.05
N LEU A 367 8.35 22.31 11.06
CA LEU A 367 9.34 21.31 10.70
C LEU A 367 10.35 21.11 11.84
N TYR A 368 10.93 19.92 11.88
CA TYR A 368 12.10 19.61 12.70
C TYR A 368 13.32 20.34 12.17
N PHE A 369 14.10 20.88 13.10
CA PHE A 369 15.32 21.62 12.77
C PHE A 369 16.55 20.72 12.88
N PHE A 370 16.58 19.84 13.88
CA PHE A 370 17.75 19.01 14.17
C PHE A 370 17.66 17.62 13.51
N ASN A 371 16.46 17.07 13.37
CA ASN A 371 16.24 15.77 12.72
C ASN A 371 15.38 15.88 11.44
N PRO A 372 15.83 16.63 10.41
CA PRO A 372 15.03 16.88 9.20
C PRO A 372 14.73 15.62 8.39
N GLN A 373 15.42 14.51 8.61
CA GLN A 373 15.10 13.21 8.03
C GLN A 373 13.72 12.68 8.45
N PHE A 374 13.15 13.22 9.53
CA PHE A 374 11.82 12.88 10.03
C PHE A 374 10.79 14.00 9.78
N ASN A 375 11.10 14.96 8.89
CA ASN A 375 10.21 16.07 8.57
C ASN A 375 8.86 15.65 7.99
N TYR A 376 7.92 16.59 8.11
CA TYR A 376 6.49 16.34 8.29
C TYR A 376 6.24 15.67 9.65
N PRO A 377 6.18 16.48 10.72
CA PRO A 377 6.09 15.98 12.09
C PRO A 377 4.86 15.14 12.39
N PHE A 378 5.04 14.12 13.23
CA PHE A 378 3.94 13.34 13.80
C PHE A 378 3.08 14.17 14.76
N LYS A 379 3.71 14.95 15.64
CA LYS A 379 2.98 15.84 16.55
C LYS A 379 2.47 17.01 15.75
N VAL A 380 1.16 17.20 15.72
CA VAL A 380 0.55 18.32 15.01
C VAL A 380 -0.36 19.11 15.93
N ALA A 381 -1.46 18.51 16.34
CA ALA A 381 -2.42 19.18 17.21
C ALA A 381 -1.87 19.37 18.61
N SER A 382 -1.13 18.39 19.15
CA SER A 382 -0.48 18.59 20.46
C SER A 382 0.56 19.71 20.43
N ARG A 383 1.25 19.90 19.29
CA ARG A 383 2.17 21.03 19.10
C ARG A 383 1.44 22.37 19.08
N TRP A 384 0.25 22.43 18.48
CA TRP A 384 -0.55 23.65 18.50
C TRP A 384 -0.93 24.07 19.93
N GLU A 385 -1.15 23.12 20.84
CA GLU A 385 -1.47 23.39 22.24
C GLU A 385 -0.28 23.99 23.03
N GLU A 386 0.95 23.76 22.59
CA GLU A 386 2.16 24.14 23.35
C GLU A 386 2.45 25.64 23.36
N LYS A 387 1.95 26.40 22.36
CA LYS A 387 2.20 27.84 22.22
C LYS A 387 0.89 28.63 22.15
N PRO A 388 0.74 29.76 22.88
CA PRO A 388 -0.51 30.52 22.90
C PRO A 388 -1.05 30.89 21.51
N LEU A 389 -0.18 31.37 20.61
CA LEU A 389 -0.60 31.78 19.26
C LEU A 389 -0.94 30.57 18.38
N LEU A 390 -0.21 29.45 18.47
CA LEU A 390 -0.57 28.25 17.72
C LEU A 390 -1.90 27.66 18.22
N SER A 391 -2.22 27.81 19.51
CA SER A 391 -3.45 27.26 20.09
C SER A 391 -4.73 27.90 19.52
N THR A 392 -4.60 29.07 18.88
CA THR A 392 -5.69 29.69 18.11
C THR A 392 -6.18 28.82 16.96
N ALA A 393 -5.47 27.74 16.57
CA ALA A 393 -5.96 26.71 15.67
C ALA A 393 -7.34 26.18 16.08
N PHE A 394 -7.60 26.10 17.39
CA PHE A 394 -8.83 25.54 17.95
C PHE A 394 -9.90 26.60 18.25
N ASP A 395 -9.59 27.89 18.06
CA ASP A 395 -10.51 28.98 18.39
C ASP A 395 -11.64 29.06 17.34
N PRO A 396 -12.92 28.88 17.70
CA PRO A 396 -14.01 28.95 16.73
C PRO A 396 -14.26 30.36 16.18
N ALA A 397 -13.82 31.41 16.86
CA ALA A 397 -14.05 32.80 16.44
C ALA A 397 -13.02 33.31 15.43
N ILE A 398 -11.81 32.74 15.41
CA ILE A 398 -10.73 33.20 14.52
C ILE A 398 -9.97 32.08 13.80
N GLY A 399 -9.99 30.86 14.33
CA GLY A 399 -9.15 29.75 13.89
C GLY A 399 -9.78 28.82 12.86
N LEU A 400 -9.18 27.64 12.75
CA LEU A 400 -9.49 26.63 11.73
C LEU A 400 -10.96 26.16 11.70
N PRO A 401 -11.73 26.10 12.81
CA PRO A 401 -13.15 25.71 12.74
C PRO A 401 -13.98 26.57 11.78
N ARG A 402 -13.61 27.84 11.57
CA ARG A 402 -14.31 28.73 10.62
C ARG A 402 -14.24 28.24 9.17
N VAL A 403 -13.21 27.49 8.80
CA VAL A 403 -13.10 26.91 7.45
C VAL A 403 -14.27 25.96 7.21
N LYS A 404 -14.55 25.07 8.18
CA LYS A 404 -15.71 24.19 8.13
C LYS A 404 -17.02 24.97 8.12
N ASP A 405 -17.14 25.99 8.97
CA ASP A 405 -18.36 26.80 9.06
C ASP A 405 -18.64 27.60 7.77
N SER A 406 -17.61 27.89 6.96
CA SER A 406 -17.75 28.47 5.62
C SER A 406 -18.24 27.48 4.55
N GLY A 407 -18.41 26.20 4.89
CA GLY A 407 -18.80 25.14 3.98
C GLY A 407 -17.64 24.51 3.18
N LYS A 408 -16.39 24.77 3.58
CA LYS A 408 -15.19 24.15 3.00
C LYS A 408 -14.71 22.98 3.84
N THR A 409 -14.18 21.96 3.17
CA THR A 409 -13.47 20.85 3.82
C THR A 409 -12.04 21.28 4.15
N LEU A 410 -11.71 21.28 5.44
CA LEU A 410 -10.34 21.46 5.90
C LEU A 410 -9.63 20.11 6.02
N GLY A 411 -8.47 20.00 5.39
CA GLY A 411 -7.58 18.86 5.47
C GLY A 411 -6.27 19.15 6.20
N ILE A 412 -5.73 18.15 6.90
CA ILE A 412 -4.38 18.18 7.49
C ILE A 412 -3.54 17.02 6.93
N TRP A 413 -2.33 17.33 6.47
CA TRP A 413 -1.32 16.31 6.18
C TRP A 413 -0.62 15.89 7.46
N TRP A 414 -0.96 14.72 7.97
CA TRP A 414 -0.43 14.18 9.21
C TRP A 414 0.81 13.35 8.95
N GLY A 415 1.95 13.91 9.35
CA GLY A 415 3.27 13.35 9.22
C GLY A 415 3.44 11.97 9.86
N ARG A 416 4.11 11.05 9.14
CA ARG A 416 4.53 9.73 9.65
C ARG A 416 3.44 8.97 10.41
N SER A 417 2.25 8.91 9.84
CA SER A 417 1.02 8.41 10.46
C SER A 417 1.02 6.93 10.92
N LEU A 418 2.04 6.15 10.54
CA LEU A 418 2.29 4.77 11.01
C LEU A 418 3.48 4.65 11.98
N ASP A 419 4.11 5.78 12.31
CA ASP A 419 5.05 5.92 13.40
C ASP A 419 4.42 6.79 14.49
N ILE A 420 5.00 6.77 15.68
CA ILE A 420 4.71 7.71 16.76
C ILE A 420 6.00 8.37 17.22
N SER A 421 5.86 9.61 17.69
CA SER A 421 6.90 10.31 18.44
C SER A 421 6.29 10.90 19.70
N PRO A 422 6.80 10.57 20.90
CA PRO A 422 6.39 11.26 22.12
C PRO A 422 6.93 12.70 22.15
N ASP A 423 8.09 12.94 21.53
CA ASP A 423 8.83 14.20 21.52
C ASP A 423 8.61 15.01 20.24
N TRP A 424 8.89 16.32 20.29
CA TRP A 424 8.78 17.19 19.12
C TRP A 424 9.80 16.82 18.04
N ASP A 425 11.10 16.93 18.29
CA ASP A 425 12.16 16.72 17.28
C ASP A 425 12.97 15.47 17.68
N PRO A 426 12.44 14.25 17.40
CA PRO A 426 12.98 13.01 17.95
C PRO A 426 14.23 12.55 17.18
N ASP A 427 15.12 11.84 17.87
CA ASP A 427 16.28 11.15 17.26
C ASP A 427 15.89 9.79 16.63
N HIS A 428 14.72 9.24 16.99
CA HIS A 428 14.15 8.03 16.39
C HIS A 428 12.62 8.05 16.42
N MET A 429 12.02 7.30 15.49
CA MET A 429 10.58 7.10 15.40
C MET A 429 10.22 5.68 15.87
N ILE A 430 9.05 5.53 16.48
CA ILE A 430 8.57 4.23 16.98
C ILE A 430 7.42 3.77 16.07
N PRO A 431 7.51 2.63 15.37
CA PRO A 431 6.38 2.11 14.60
C PRO A 431 5.16 1.90 15.50
N ILE A 432 3.98 2.32 15.03
CA ILE A 432 2.76 2.19 15.80
C ILE A 432 2.42 0.71 16.01
N ASP A 433 1.99 0.38 17.23
CA ASP A 433 1.46 -0.93 17.58
C ASP A 433 0.02 -0.72 18.07
N PRO A 434 -0.99 -1.08 17.27
CA PRO A 434 -2.39 -0.87 17.62
C PRO A 434 -2.84 -1.65 18.87
N SER A 435 -2.07 -2.66 19.31
CA SER A 435 -2.31 -3.40 20.53
C SER A 435 -1.74 -2.73 21.77
N ASN A 436 -0.81 -1.78 21.60
CA ASN A 436 -0.22 -1.01 22.70
C ASN A 436 -1.09 0.23 23.02
N PRO A 437 -1.74 0.28 24.20
CA PRO A 437 -2.64 1.39 24.55
C PRO A 437 -1.94 2.74 24.62
N ALA A 438 -0.64 2.80 24.95
CA ALA A 438 0.10 4.04 25.01
C ALA A 438 0.35 4.63 23.61
N HIS A 439 0.69 3.79 22.63
CA HIS A 439 0.90 4.21 21.24
C HIS A 439 -0.39 4.80 20.67
N VAL A 440 -1.48 4.07 20.88
CA VAL A 440 -2.83 4.48 20.51
C VAL A 440 -3.21 5.81 21.16
N ALA A 441 -3.00 5.97 22.47
CA ALA A 441 -3.39 7.20 23.17
C ALA A 441 -2.65 8.43 22.65
N ILE A 442 -1.36 8.28 22.31
CA ILE A 442 -0.56 9.35 21.70
C ILE A 442 -1.13 9.74 20.33
N ALA A 443 -1.41 8.76 19.48
CA ALA A 443 -1.93 9.00 18.13
C ALA A 443 -3.38 9.52 18.13
N GLU A 444 -4.24 9.01 19.01
CA GLU A 444 -5.62 9.48 19.17
C GLU A 444 -5.68 10.91 19.71
N ARG A 445 -4.67 11.38 20.46
CA ARG A 445 -4.58 12.80 20.89
C ARG A 445 -4.47 13.75 19.71
N GLU A 446 -3.66 13.40 18.70
CA GLU A 446 -3.53 14.21 17.48
C GLU A 446 -4.85 14.29 16.72
N LEU A 447 -5.48 13.14 16.48
CA LEU A 447 -6.78 13.05 15.78
C LEU A 447 -7.91 13.79 16.52
N ALA A 448 -7.97 13.68 17.86
CA ALA A 448 -8.93 14.42 18.66
C ALA A 448 -8.73 15.94 18.54
N GLY A 449 -7.47 16.38 18.45
CA GLY A 449 -7.14 17.77 18.16
C GLY A 449 -7.57 18.20 16.76
N PHE A 450 -7.39 17.34 15.74
CA PHE A 450 -7.88 17.61 14.38
C PHE A 450 -9.41 17.80 14.35
N VAL A 451 -10.16 16.94 15.03
CA VAL A 451 -11.62 17.09 15.16
C VAL A 451 -11.98 18.43 15.81
N ARG A 452 -11.28 18.82 16.88
CA ARG A 452 -11.50 20.13 17.55
C ARG A 452 -11.21 21.32 16.63
N ALA A 453 -10.24 21.20 15.73
CA ALA A 453 -9.90 22.21 14.74
C ALA A 453 -10.85 22.24 13.52
N GLY A 454 -11.87 21.38 13.47
CA GLY A 454 -12.82 21.31 12.36
C GLY A 454 -12.30 20.56 11.12
N VAL A 455 -11.27 19.73 11.28
CA VAL A 455 -10.69 18.93 10.18
C VAL A 455 -11.65 17.80 9.79
N GLU A 456 -11.84 17.64 8.48
CA GLU A 456 -12.72 16.61 7.88
C GLU A 456 -11.96 15.72 6.89
N LEU A 457 -10.71 16.04 6.59
CA LEU A 457 -9.83 15.29 5.71
C LEU A 457 -8.44 15.14 6.36
N VAL A 458 -7.87 13.94 6.35
CA VAL A 458 -6.53 13.70 6.88
C VAL A 458 -5.71 12.93 5.85
N GLY A 459 -4.61 13.53 5.41
CA GLY A 459 -3.57 12.83 4.69
C GLY A 459 -2.67 12.07 5.67
N LEU A 460 -2.46 10.80 5.42
CA LEU A 460 -1.63 9.89 6.20
C LEU A 460 -0.28 9.80 5.50
N ASP A 461 0.65 10.65 5.92
CA ASP A 461 2.00 10.73 5.39
C ASP A 461 2.81 9.47 5.77
N ALA A 462 3.71 9.08 4.88
CA ALA A 462 4.59 7.92 5.03
C ALA A 462 3.87 6.68 5.58
N CYS A 463 2.63 6.47 5.15
CA CYS A 463 1.74 5.38 5.53
C CYS A 463 2.14 4.06 4.86
N ASN A 464 3.42 3.69 5.01
CA ASN A 464 4.03 2.53 4.38
C ASN A 464 4.02 1.30 5.30
N PRO A 465 3.35 0.18 4.90
CA PRO A 465 3.39 -1.09 5.61
C PRO A 465 4.78 -1.66 5.86
N ALA A 466 5.79 -1.30 5.06
CA ALA A 466 7.18 -1.70 5.27
C ALA A 466 7.71 -1.32 6.66
N VAL A 467 7.19 -0.23 7.26
CA VAL A 467 7.63 0.29 8.56
C VAL A 467 6.99 -0.47 9.73
N THR A 468 5.66 -0.60 9.75
CA THR A 468 4.91 -1.16 10.90
C THR A 468 4.43 -2.61 10.68
N GLY A 469 4.48 -3.11 9.45
CA GLY A 469 3.84 -4.36 9.03
C GLY A 469 2.38 -4.13 8.60
N ILE A 470 1.94 -4.85 7.57
CA ILE A 470 0.61 -4.69 6.98
C ILE A 470 -0.53 -4.95 7.96
N GLN A 471 -0.35 -5.87 8.91
CA GLN A 471 -1.35 -6.16 9.94
C GLN A 471 -1.63 -4.93 10.81
N ASN A 472 -0.57 -4.27 11.28
CA ASN A 472 -0.67 -3.11 12.13
C ASN A 472 -1.21 -1.90 11.35
N ALA A 473 -0.74 -1.68 10.13
CA ALA A 473 -1.26 -0.63 9.25
C ALA A 473 -2.77 -0.79 9.02
N TYR A 474 -3.23 -1.99 8.63
CA TYR A 474 -4.65 -2.27 8.40
C TYR A 474 -5.48 -2.07 9.68
N THR A 475 -5.02 -2.64 10.80
CA THR A 475 -5.70 -2.54 12.09
C THR A 475 -5.81 -1.09 12.58
N TRP A 476 -4.74 -0.32 12.42
CA TRP A 476 -4.71 1.08 12.81
C TRP A 476 -5.68 1.93 11.98
N ILE A 477 -5.62 1.80 10.65
CA ILE A 477 -6.49 2.55 9.75
C ILE A 477 -7.96 2.19 9.98
N ALA A 478 -8.28 0.91 10.14
CA ALA A 478 -9.63 0.47 10.48
C ALA A 478 -10.12 1.10 11.80
N ARG A 479 -9.25 1.14 12.82
CA ARG A 479 -9.55 1.72 14.13
C ARG A 479 -9.84 3.22 14.04
N ILE A 480 -8.99 4.02 13.41
CA ILE A 480 -9.17 5.48 13.35
C ILE A 480 -10.42 5.86 12.55
N ARG A 481 -10.74 5.11 11.50
CA ARG A 481 -11.96 5.31 10.72
C ARG A 481 -13.21 5.00 11.51
N HIS A 482 -13.20 3.91 12.28
CA HIS A 482 -14.32 3.59 13.16
C HIS A 482 -14.50 4.64 14.26
N ARG A 483 -13.40 5.14 14.83
CA ARG A 483 -13.42 6.13 15.91
C ARG A 483 -13.82 7.53 15.43
N TYR A 484 -13.42 7.91 14.22
CA TYR A 484 -13.60 9.23 13.63
C TYR A 484 -14.32 9.14 12.27
N PRO A 485 -15.59 8.71 12.24
CA PRO A 485 -16.31 8.46 10.98
C PRO A 485 -16.59 9.72 10.15
N SER A 486 -16.44 10.91 10.74
CA SER A 486 -16.57 12.19 10.05
C SER A 486 -15.29 12.63 9.32
N ILE A 487 -14.18 11.91 9.49
CA ILE A 487 -12.90 12.21 8.83
C ILE A 487 -12.73 11.28 7.64
N THR A 488 -12.46 11.86 6.47
CA THR A 488 -11.94 11.13 5.31
C THR A 488 -10.44 10.99 5.43
N PHE A 489 -9.91 9.80 5.18
CA PHE A 489 -8.47 9.55 5.24
C PHE A 489 -7.93 9.27 3.82
N LEU A 490 -6.71 9.71 3.55
CA LEU A 490 -5.96 9.45 2.31
C LEU A 490 -4.54 9.01 2.67
N ALA A 491 -4.00 7.94 2.09
CA ALA A 491 -2.66 7.43 2.41
C ALA A 491 -1.63 7.78 1.33
N GLU A 492 -0.46 8.26 1.75
CA GLU A 492 0.76 8.39 0.92
C GLU A 492 1.90 7.52 1.51
N PRO A 493 2.64 6.75 0.68
CA PRO A 493 2.39 6.52 -0.74
C PRO A 493 1.06 5.81 -0.97
N SER A 494 0.59 5.79 -2.21
CA SER A 494 -0.67 5.11 -2.55
C SER A 494 -0.71 3.71 -1.96
N PRO A 495 -1.78 3.35 -1.23
CA PRO A 495 -1.89 2.08 -0.54
C PRO A 495 -1.97 0.92 -1.54
N CYS A 496 -1.54 -0.26 -1.09
CA CYS A 496 -1.89 -1.53 -1.74
C CYS A 496 -3.41 -1.76 -1.74
N ASP A 497 -3.87 -2.75 -2.50
CA ASP A 497 -5.28 -3.11 -2.65
C ASP A 497 -6.01 -3.32 -1.32
N VAL A 498 -5.44 -4.07 -0.38
CA VAL A 498 -6.07 -4.36 0.91
C VAL A 498 -6.27 -3.08 1.72
N LEU A 499 -5.27 -2.19 1.78
CA LEU A 499 -5.43 -0.90 2.46
C LEU A 499 -6.37 0.04 1.68
N SER A 500 -6.42 -0.06 0.35
CA SER A 500 -7.33 0.69 -0.52
C SER A 500 -8.81 0.33 -0.31
N THR A 501 -9.12 -0.74 0.41
CA THR A 501 -10.49 -1.02 0.89
C THR A 501 -10.90 -0.05 2.00
N LEU A 502 -9.93 0.46 2.76
CA LEU A 502 -10.14 1.30 3.93
C LEU A 502 -9.89 2.78 3.67
N VAL A 503 -8.98 3.13 2.78
CA VAL A 503 -8.51 4.52 2.63
C VAL A 503 -8.28 4.86 1.16
N GLY A 504 -8.47 6.12 0.77
CA GLY A 504 -8.05 6.61 -0.54
C GLY A 504 -6.52 6.68 -0.64
N GLY A 505 -6.00 6.70 -1.86
CA GLY A 505 -4.55 6.82 -2.11
C GLY A 505 -4.13 8.20 -2.56
N VAL A 506 -2.89 8.59 -2.26
CA VAL A 506 -2.23 9.75 -2.85
C VAL A 506 -1.02 9.29 -3.67
N LEU A 507 -1.00 9.65 -4.94
CA LEU A 507 0.12 9.45 -5.84
C LEU A 507 0.82 10.80 -6.07
N PRO A 508 2.17 10.85 -5.97
CA PRO A 508 2.91 12.00 -6.47
C PRO A 508 2.77 12.00 -7.99
N GLY A 509 2.05 12.96 -8.55
CA GLY A 509 1.77 13.06 -9.98
C GLY A 509 2.99 13.38 -10.84
N TRP A 510 4.15 13.61 -10.23
CA TRP A 510 5.42 13.89 -10.88
C TRP A 510 6.41 12.73 -10.73
N SER A 511 7.40 12.65 -11.61
CA SER A 511 8.55 11.75 -11.44
C SER A 511 9.87 12.47 -11.74
N LEU A 512 10.90 12.09 -10.99
CA LEU A 512 12.30 12.44 -11.24
C LEU A 512 13.13 11.19 -11.62
N ASP A 513 12.47 10.13 -12.07
CA ASP A 513 13.14 8.92 -12.56
C ASP A 513 13.83 9.24 -13.90
N GLY A 514 15.01 9.83 -13.81
CA GLY A 514 15.75 10.39 -14.93
C GLY A 514 15.46 11.88 -15.16
N LEU A 515 16.28 12.50 -16.01
CA LEU A 515 16.07 13.89 -16.42
C LEU A 515 14.92 13.96 -17.44
N PRO A 516 13.85 14.74 -17.18
CA PRO A 516 12.77 14.90 -18.13
C PRO A 516 13.30 15.56 -19.41
N LYS A 517 12.91 15.04 -20.58
CA LYS A 517 13.33 15.57 -21.89
C LYS A 517 12.31 16.54 -22.47
N THR A 518 11.05 16.37 -22.08
CA THR A 518 9.90 17.20 -22.45
C THR A 518 9.09 17.57 -21.21
N ILE A 519 8.23 18.59 -21.32
CA ILE A 519 7.32 18.98 -20.23
C ILE A 519 6.43 17.80 -19.84
N ASP A 520 5.95 17.05 -20.83
CA ASP A 520 5.12 15.86 -20.60
C ASP A 520 5.84 14.83 -19.72
N ASP A 521 7.15 14.66 -19.85
CA ASP A 521 7.92 13.72 -19.02
C ASP A 521 7.89 14.07 -17.53
N CYS A 522 7.50 15.28 -17.14
CA CYS A 522 7.33 15.66 -15.73
C CYS A 522 6.20 14.88 -15.05
N TYR A 523 5.22 14.39 -15.80
CA TYR A 523 4.07 13.65 -15.28
C TYR A 523 4.06 12.25 -15.89
N PRO A 524 4.40 11.18 -15.15
CA PRO A 524 4.52 9.84 -15.74
C PRO A 524 3.16 9.15 -15.99
N PHE A 525 2.05 9.73 -15.49
CA PHE A 525 0.73 9.10 -15.53
C PHE A 525 -0.06 9.51 -16.78
N ARG A 526 -0.49 8.51 -17.56
CA ARG A 526 -1.21 8.69 -18.82
C ARG A 526 -2.47 7.84 -18.94
N THR A 527 -2.73 7.01 -17.95
CA THR A 527 -3.84 6.05 -17.96
C THR A 527 -4.54 6.07 -16.60
N PRO A 528 -5.80 5.61 -16.54
CA PRO A 528 -6.45 5.31 -15.27
C PRO A 528 -5.71 4.20 -14.51
N HIS A 529 -6.07 4.02 -13.25
CA HIS A 529 -5.54 2.94 -12.42
C HIS A 529 -6.29 1.62 -12.70
N TYR A 530 -6.00 0.96 -13.83
CA TYR A 530 -6.75 -0.21 -14.31
C TYR A 530 -6.97 -1.32 -13.26
N LEU A 531 -5.96 -1.64 -12.45
CA LEU A 531 -6.08 -2.69 -11.44
C LEU A 531 -6.98 -2.29 -10.25
N ALA A 532 -6.99 -1.00 -9.87
CA ALA A 532 -7.89 -0.50 -8.84
C ALA A 532 -9.32 -0.39 -9.38
N ASP A 533 -9.50 0.04 -10.63
CA ASP A 533 -10.80 -0.01 -11.31
C ASP A 533 -11.38 -1.43 -11.36
N PHE A 534 -10.53 -2.44 -11.57
CA PHE A 534 -10.92 -3.84 -11.60
C PHE A 534 -11.24 -4.41 -10.21
N LEU A 535 -10.37 -4.23 -9.21
CA LEU A 535 -10.53 -4.84 -7.87
C LEU A 535 -11.47 -4.05 -6.96
N LEU A 536 -11.46 -2.72 -7.09
CA LEU A 536 -12.09 -1.76 -6.18
C LEU A 536 -12.83 -0.65 -6.94
N PRO A 537 -13.88 -0.96 -7.74
CA PRO A 537 -14.78 0.06 -8.25
C PRO A 537 -15.23 1.02 -7.13
N GLY A 538 -15.10 2.32 -7.36
CA GLY A 538 -15.35 3.34 -6.33
C GLY A 538 -14.10 3.81 -5.57
N HIS A 539 -12.91 3.33 -5.90
CA HIS A 539 -11.67 3.79 -5.25
C HIS A 539 -11.45 5.30 -5.42
N GLU A 540 -10.76 5.89 -4.45
CA GLU A 540 -10.26 7.25 -4.50
C GLU A 540 -8.74 7.24 -4.67
N THR A 541 -8.27 7.87 -5.73
CA THR A 541 -6.84 8.10 -5.94
C THR A 541 -6.65 9.58 -6.23
N VAL A 542 -6.08 10.28 -5.27
CA VAL A 542 -5.65 11.67 -5.39
C VAL A 542 -4.31 11.70 -6.09
N MET A 543 -4.15 12.60 -7.06
CA MET A 543 -2.88 12.81 -7.72
C MET A 543 -2.38 14.23 -7.44
N SER A 544 -1.20 14.32 -6.84
CA SER A 544 -0.57 15.57 -6.43
C SER A 544 0.24 16.18 -7.59
N PHE A 545 -0.03 17.41 -8.00
CA PHE A 545 0.61 18.07 -9.14
C PHE A 545 1.33 19.34 -8.75
N ARG A 546 2.57 19.46 -9.21
CA ARG A 546 3.37 20.67 -9.05
C ARG A 546 3.99 21.07 -10.37
N TYR A 547 4.06 22.38 -10.59
CA TYR A 547 4.50 22.98 -11.85
C TYR A 547 5.90 23.60 -11.75
N ASN A 548 6.57 23.51 -10.60
CA ASN A 548 7.93 24.03 -10.43
C ASN A 548 8.91 23.37 -11.41
N TYR A 549 8.72 22.10 -11.76
CA TYR A 549 9.57 21.41 -12.73
C TYR A 549 9.49 21.94 -14.16
N HIS A 550 8.38 22.54 -14.56
CA HIS A 550 8.31 23.21 -15.86
C HIS A 550 9.32 24.37 -15.91
N LYS A 551 9.42 25.10 -14.81
CA LYS A 551 10.35 26.21 -14.67
C LYS A 551 11.78 25.72 -14.48
N ASP A 552 11.99 24.74 -13.60
CA ASP A 552 13.32 24.29 -13.20
C ASP A 552 14.07 23.59 -14.36
N PHE A 553 13.36 22.81 -15.19
CA PHE A 553 13.99 22.10 -16.31
C PHE A 553 13.84 22.80 -17.67
N PHE A 554 12.76 23.55 -17.89
CA PHE A 554 12.44 24.12 -19.20
C PHE A 554 12.29 25.64 -19.21
N GLY A 555 12.39 26.31 -18.06
CA GLY A 555 12.18 27.76 -17.96
C GLY A 555 10.74 28.20 -18.25
N VAL A 556 9.78 27.28 -18.26
CA VAL A 556 8.38 27.55 -18.60
C VAL A 556 7.55 27.71 -17.33
N VAL A 557 6.78 28.79 -17.27
CA VAL A 557 5.74 28.98 -16.24
C VAL A 557 4.40 28.70 -16.91
N PRO A 558 3.62 27.69 -16.45
CA PRO A 558 2.35 27.37 -17.09
C PRO A 558 1.35 28.53 -16.95
N THR A 559 0.46 28.70 -17.91
CA THR A 559 -0.68 29.61 -17.78
C THR A 559 -1.78 28.96 -16.94
N ASP A 560 -2.76 29.75 -16.48
CA ASP A 560 -3.91 29.17 -15.76
C ASP A 560 -4.74 28.25 -16.67
N ALA A 561 -4.77 28.52 -17.98
CA ALA A 561 -5.41 27.67 -18.97
C ALA A 561 -4.68 26.31 -19.14
N ASP A 562 -3.34 26.31 -19.06
CA ASP A 562 -2.57 25.05 -19.06
C ASP A 562 -2.91 24.20 -17.84
N VAL A 563 -2.97 24.82 -16.66
CA VAL A 563 -3.30 24.13 -15.42
C VAL A 563 -4.73 23.60 -15.44
N ASP A 564 -5.71 24.40 -15.88
CA ASP A 564 -7.12 23.97 -16.01
C ASP A 564 -7.25 22.76 -16.96
N ARG A 565 -6.57 22.79 -18.11
CA ARG A 565 -6.52 21.68 -19.06
C ARG A 565 -5.98 20.41 -18.40
N ASP A 566 -4.84 20.51 -17.71
CA ASP A 566 -4.21 19.36 -17.06
C ASP A 566 -5.09 18.80 -15.94
N VAL A 567 -5.69 19.66 -15.11
CA VAL A 567 -6.63 19.29 -14.03
C VAL A 567 -7.83 18.52 -14.59
N ARG A 568 -8.43 18.99 -15.68
CA ARG A 568 -9.55 18.31 -16.35
C ARG A 568 -9.11 16.98 -16.96
N TRP A 569 -7.95 16.92 -17.57
CA TRP A 569 -7.39 15.69 -18.12
C TRP A 569 -7.17 14.62 -17.04
N PHE A 570 -6.54 14.97 -15.92
CA PHE A 570 -6.31 14.01 -14.83
C PHE A 570 -7.61 13.56 -14.16
N ALA A 571 -8.58 14.46 -14.03
CA ALA A 571 -9.92 14.10 -13.59
C ALA A 571 -10.60 13.11 -14.54
N GLN A 572 -10.42 13.24 -15.86
CA GLN A 572 -10.93 12.28 -16.84
C GLN A 572 -10.30 10.88 -16.68
N LEU A 573 -9.04 10.81 -16.26
CA LEU A 573 -8.34 9.57 -15.91
C LEU A 573 -8.73 9.00 -14.54
N GLY A 574 -9.70 9.61 -13.84
CA GLY A 574 -10.24 9.11 -12.58
C GLY A 574 -9.53 9.61 -11.32
N PHE A 575 -8.49 10.43 -11.48
CA PHE A 575 -7.75 10.98 -10.36
C PHE A 575 -8.43 12.21 -9.78
N VAL A 576 -8.43 12.34 -8.46
CA VAL A 576 -8.80 13.58 -7.77
C VAL A 576 -7.61 14.54 -7.87
N PRO A 577 -7.74 15.70 -8.54
CA PRO A 577 -6.59 16.58 -8.72
C PRO A 577 -6.25 17.32 -7.43
N MET A 578 -5.02 17.19 -6.95
CA MET A 578 -4.47 18.00 -5.87
C MET A 578 -3.38 18.89 -6.43
N VAL A 579 -3.62 20.20 -6.51
CA VAL A 579 -2.83 21.07 -7.39
C VAL A 579 -2.10 22.14 -6.59
N TRP A 580 -0.77 22.12 -6.57
CA TRP A 580 0.09 23.09 -5.86
C TRP A 580 0.15 24.47 -6.54
N ARG A 581 -1.00 24.93 -7.06
CA ARG A 581 -1.24 26.23 -7.64
C ARG A 581 -2.75 26.49 -7.64
N HIS A 582 -3.14 27.66 -7.17
CA HIS A 582 -4.54 28.09 -7.21
C HIS A 582 -4.94 28.46 -8.65
N VAL A 583 -6.07 27.89 -9.11
CA VAL A 583 -6.76 28.26 -10.35
C VAL A 583 -8.26 28.32 -10.05
N GLY A 584 -8.90 29.47 -10.27
CA GLY A 584 -10.31 29.68 -9.88
C GLY A 584 -11.34 28.89 -10.70
N THR A 585 -10.97 28.37 -11.87
CA THR A 585 -11.90 27.78 -12.85
C THR A 585 -12.20 26.29 -12.64
N VAL A 586 -11.62 25.64 -11.63
CA VAL A 586 -11.68 24.17 -11.48
C VAL A 586 -12.80 23.66 -10.56
N GLY A 587 -13.68 24.55 -10.07
CA GLY A 587 -14.71 24.19 -9.08
C GLY A 587 -15.78 23.20 -9.57
N ASP A 588 -15.97 23.11 -10.88
CA ASP A 588 -16.89 22.17 -11.55
C ASP A 588 -16.25 20.80 -11.83
N VAL A 589 -14.92 20.70 -11.78
CA VAL A 589 -14.18 19.48 -12.15
C VAL A 589 -14.48 18.35 -11.18
N ARG A 590 -14.73 17.14 -11.71
CA ARG A 590 -14.96 15.93 -10.93
C ARG A 590 -14.17 14.76 -11.50
N ALA A 591 -13.51 14.01 -10.63
CA ALA A 591 -12.82 12.77 -11.00
C ALA A 591 -13.81 11.73 -11.54
N SER A 592 -13.56 11.24 -12.76
CA SER A 592 -14.39 10.26 -13.47
C SER A 592 -14.50 8.93 -12.76
N GLU A 593 -15.60 8.22 -12.97
CA GLU A 593 -15.77 6.82 -12.54
C GLU A 593 -15.18 5.87 -13.59
N THR A 594 -13.86 5.76 -13.61
CA THR A 594 -13.12 5.11 -14.70
C THR A 594 -13.43 3.62 -14.86
N TRP A 595 -13.71 2.92 -13.76
CA TRP A 595 -14.18 1.54 -13.75
C TRP A 595 -15.40 1.28 -14.63
N ARG A 596 -16.20 2.30 -14.99
CA ARG A 596 -17.33 2.15 -15.92
C ARG A 596 -16.92 1.93 -17.37
N TRP A 597 -15.68 2.18 -17.75
CA TRP A 597 -15.21 2.06 -19.13
C TRP A 597 -13.86 1.37 -19.27
N THR A 598 -13.03 1.35 -18.23
CA THR A 598 -11.76 0.60 -18.22
C THR A 598 -11.96 -0.90 -18.04
N VAL A 599 -12.99 -1.31 -17.27
CA VAL A 599 -13.38 -2.72 -17.14
C VAL A 599 -14.42 -3.05 -18.20
N PRO A 600 -14.22 -4.03 -19.10
CA PRO A 600 -15.20 -4.35 -20.15
C PRO A 600 -16.61 -4.62 -19.60
N ALA A 601 -17.65 -4.18 -20.31
CA ALA A 601 -19.04 -4.31 -19.84
C ALA A 601 -19.48 -5.77 -19.63
N SER A 602 -18.96 -6.70 -20.43
CA SER A 602 -19.16 -8.13 -20.24
C SER A 602 -18.53 -8.63 -18.93
N LEU A 603 -17.34 -8.15 -18.60
CA LEU A 603 -16.63 -8.49 -17.38
C LEU A 603 -17.33 -7.88 -16.16
N ARG A 604 -17.75 -6.61 -16.21
CA ARG A 604 -18.47 -5.97 -15.09
C ARG A 604 -19.71 -6.75 -14.65
N ARG A 605 -20.53 -7.24 -15.60
CA ARG A 605 -21.70 -8.09 -15.26
C ARG A 605 -21.30 -9.38 -14.54
N GLU A 606 -20.17 -9.96 -14.89
CA GLU A 606 -19.65 -11.13 -14.19
C GLU A 606 -19.14 -10.75 -12.79
N LEU A 607 -18.43 -9.64 -12.65
CA LEU A 607 -17.97 -9.13 -11.35
C LEU A 607 -19.17 -8.84 -10.42
N ASP A 608 -20.25 -8.26 -10.94
CA ASP A 608 -21.48 -8.01 -10.17
C ASP A 608 -22.11 -9.33 -9.69
N ALA A 609 -22.12 -10.36 -10.53
CA ALA A 609 -22.62 -11.69 -10.16
C ALA A 609 -21.73 -12.34 -9.08
N ILE A 610 -20.41 -12.21 -9.20
CA ILE A 610 -19.44 -12.68 -8.19
C ILE A 610 -19.69 -11.99 -6.85
N ASP A 611 -19.80 -10.66 -6.85
CA ASP A 611 -20.05 -9.88 -5.63
C ASP A 611 -21.41 -10.24 -5.00
N ALA A 612 -22.43 -10.55 -5.82
CA ALA A 612 -23.72 -11.03 -5.32
C ALA A 612 -23.62 -12.41 -4.65
N GLN A 613 -22.89 -13.36 -5.24
CA GLN A 613 -22.63 -14.68 -4.65
C GLN A 613 -21.90 -14.56 -3.30
N ILE A 614 -20.84 -13.73 -3.26
CA ILE A 614 -20.07 -13.46 -2.04
C ILE A 614 -20.98 -12.89 -0.95
N LYS A 615 -21.84 -11.91 -1.28
CA LYS A 615 -22.79 -11.31 -0.33
C LYS A 615 -23.85 -12.30 0.17
N ALA A 616 -24.26 -13.26 -0.66
CA ALA A 616 -25.19 -14.31 -0.28
C ALA A 616 -24.57 -15.36 0.67
N GLY A 617 -23.25 -15.30 0.90
CA GLY A 617 -22.52 -16.35 1.64
C GLY A 617 -22.35 -17.63 0.82
N GLU A 618 -22.65 -17.58 -0.48
CA GLU A 618 -22.41 -18.66 -1.43
C GLU A 618 -20.93 -18.61 -1.83
N THR A 619 -20.06 -19.16 -0.98
CA THR A 619 -18.77 -19.62 -1.49
C THR A 619 -19.04 -20.76 -2.45
N ALA A 620 -18.30 -20.84 -3.56
CA ALA A 620 -18.52 -21.75 -4.69
C ALA A 620 -18.47 -23.27 -4.35
N ALA A 621 -18.49 -23.65 -3.07
CA ALA A 621 -18.66 -25.01 -2.58
C ALA A 621 -20.08 -25.57 -2.77
N ASN A 622 -21.08 -24.76 -3.15
CA ASN A 622 -22.47 -25.23 -3.27
C ASN A 622 -22.99 -25.44 -4.70
N GLU A 623 -22.17 -25.25 -5.72
CA GLU A 623 -22.53 -25.68 -7.08
C GLU A 623 -21.67 -26.88 -7.49
N SER A 624 -22.31 -28.06 -7.50
CA SER A 624 -21.81 -29.37 -7.91
C SER A 624 -21.15 -30.25 -6.82
N ALA A 625 -21.99 -30.92 -6.03
CA ALA A 625 -21.82 -32.33 -5.69
C ALA A 625 -23.04 -32.80 -4.88
N ASP A 626 -23.99 -33.45 -5.54
CA ASP A 626 -24.80 -34.47 -4.88
C ASP A 626 -23.83 -35.57 -4.40
N PRO A 627 -23.63 -35.78 -3.08
CA PRO A 627 -22.67 -36.76 -2.58
C PRO A 627 -23.20 -38.21 -2.61
N SER A 628 -24.40 -38.46 -3.14
CA SER A 628 -25.06 -39.77 -2.99
C SER A 628 -24.73 -40.81 -4.06
N ALA A 629 -23.82 -40.53 -5.00
CA ALA A 629 -23.44 -41.52 -6.02
C ALA A 629 -21.95 -41.50 -6.35
N ARG A 630 -21.14 -42.23 -5.56
CA ARG A 630 -19.98 -43.02 -6.03
C ARG A 630 -19.35 -43.82 -4.88
N ASP A 631 -19.69 -45.09 -4.89
CA ASP A 631 -19.00 -46.17 -4.18
C ASP A 631 -17.53 -46.22 -4.64
N LEU A 632 -16.59 -45.93 -3.73
CA LEU A 632 -15.15 -46.06 -3.94
C LEU A 632 -14.59 -46.98 -2.84
N SER A 633 -14.90 -48.26 -2.95
CA SER A 633 -14.13 -49.31 -2.30
C SER A 633 -12.87 -49.59 -3.16
N PRO A 634 -11.64 -49.47 -2.61
CA PRO A 634 -10.42 -49.81 -3.35
C PRO A 634 -10.26 -51.33 -3.52
N PRO A 635 -9.75 -51.83 -4.66
CA PRO A 635 -9.45 -53.25 -4.79
C PRO A 635 -8.18 -53.60 -4.00
N LEU A 636 -8.33 -54.51 -3.05
CA LEU A 636 -7.25 -55.17 -2.31
C LEU A 636 -6.33 -55.93 -3.29
N VAL A 637 -5.08 -55.50 -3.41
CA VAL A 637 -4.02 -56.29 -4.06
C VAL A 637 -3.47 -57.26 -3.03
N GLY A 638 -3.84 -58.54 -3.17
CA GLY A 638 -3.32 -59.64 -2.37
C GLY A 638 -1.90 -60.02 -2.78
N SER A 639 -1.00 -60.03 -1.79
CA SER A 639 0.28 -60.73 -1.85
C SER A 639 0.06 -62.24 -1.95
N LYS A 640 0.61 -62.89 -2.98
CA LYS A 640 0.86 -64.34 -2.95
C LYS A 640 2.34 -64.61 -3.20
N ILE A 641 2.98 -65.01 -2.11
CA ILE A 641 4.19 -65.84 -2.09
C ILE A 641 3.77 -67.26 -2.52
N ASN A 642 4.53 -67.91 -3.42
CA ASN A 642 4.99 -69.28 -3.22
C ASN A 642 5.93 -69.81 -4.31
N LYS A 643 7.04 -70.36 -3.79
CA LYS A 643 8.05 -71.29 -4.33
C LYS A 643 9.03 -70.82 -5.39
#